data_AF-A0A7J9RWE0-F1
#
_entry.id   AF-A0A7J9RWE0-F1
#
_cell.length_a   1.000
_cell.length_b   1.000
_cell.length_c   1.000
_cell.angle_alpha   90.00
_cell.angle_beta   90.00
_cell.angle_gamma   90.00
#
_symmetry.space_group_name_H-M   'P 1'
#
loop_
_entity.id
_entity.type
_entity.pdbx_description
1 polymer ?
#
loop_
_entity_poly.entity_id
_entity_poly.type
_entity_poly.pdbx_seq_one_letter_code
_entity_poly.pdbx_strand_id
1 'polypeptide(L)'
;MIKKCLFLFLLLFAVGSVNADITDISNYSIQTDVNVSGDTYHAFVVIDEPGEYVVSANFTNNSLGESNIVFLIKDTADVILDCNDMSFTTNTTYGPNYLVYAYNSSNITVKNINASWSMATILFENVNDSKIENSEIISEGYPIRLKESYGITISGNTITSDKYPIYAEDDFVNSTISGNTFNNTCEYTSYGIYCDYAVINSIMSGNTITSYASSGAYGIYCGDYLENSVISGNNIAVYGPGYNAYGIRCDEYILNSTIDSNVITAFSESYNAYGIDTHESIINSTIEDNVFNISADDVEAYAIYAEYYINNTDILRNNITADADGEACGIYTNYYDIIDSAIEDNVFDLYSNGDYADGIYVKNINNTIISGNTFTGLAYDEASGMWVDGNIIESTIEDNVFDLTVYDYDYYGGAYAIYAEYNITNSVISLNSITANASYGAYGVCAYNYIIDSSIEDNVFYLAGDDGYTEALGIGAYEEDIINTTISGNNITAEAYWWACGIGAYGEDIIDSAIEDNIINVTARGNDEVYADGIYADYNITNSVISGNNITAYSNDWACGIDAYCGEIIDSTIEDNVFNVYVYDYHVYGEAYGIYADYNINNTDVLGNTITAEAYYDAYGIFAAYEGVSIIDTLIKNNTFDADADDYALIEAFNLFNSTITYNNVEYLYINGDNNTISSNNVTDSITVHGNYNTISENTVDDNIYAGSGYNTIIYNTVGHDIQCSNGYNTVSSNKIINASGDDGIDPDGPYNVIFNNTILECKYGIYFDGGEDYSNISYNTIYASDDPIYIYGGGATGCNIYLNNFIYTGTLINKSLLTYTGTENNSFVSPFKIEYKYNGNSYSNFLGNYWSDYNGTDADGNGIGDTYYLYGCDDSSDYLENDTAPLMGRWGIDLIPYTAPPTTPSSFSSGGGGRSYDSDISDEIESKVIKNFISSATVIYGNEIDQQYAEELRERIQNANGFTITGNAVIVGGPLANLFAREYNEQFGIPISNDNPGENKGVIQVLKVQDNTGKIVQSYTIAYIAGSDRLGTQAALEYFKTLDELPNGPIMVEWTANGPKVVE
;
A
#
# COMPACT_ATOMS: atom_id res chain seq x y z
N MET A 1 18.23 -88.70 -18.19
CA MET A 1 18.15 -88.36 -19.62
C MET A 1 17.98 -86.85 -19.90
N ILE A 2 18.27 -85.95 -18.93
CA ILE A 2 18.21 -84.48 -19.09
C ILE A 2 19.51 -83.81 -18.57
N LYS A 3 20.62 -84.55 -18.54
CA LYS A 3 21.98 -84.02 -18.27
C LYS A 3 22.93 -84.12 -19.47
N LYS A 4 22.40 -84.51 -20.64
CA LYS A 4 23.15 -84.64 -21.91
C LYS A 4 22.72 -83.65 -23.00
N CYS A 5 21.75 -82.77 -22.72
CA CYS A 5 21.33 -81.71 -23.67
C CYS A 5 21.82 -80.31 -23.28
N LEU A 6 22.24 -80.08 -22.03
CA LEU A 6 22.73 -78.76 -21.60
C LEU A 6 24.22 -78.52 -21.96
N PHE A 7 25.00 -79.61 -22.11
CA PHE A 7 26.40 -79.53 -22.53
C PHE A 7 26.59 -79.45 -24.05
N LEU A 8 25.50 -79.61 -24.83
CA LEU A 8 25.52 -79.49 -26.29
C LEU A 8 25.04 -78.11 -26.77
N PHE A 9 24.38 -77.33 -25.91
CA PHE A 9 24.00 -75.94 -26.21
C PHE A 9 25.08 -74.92 -25.82
N LEU A 10 25.97 -75.26 -24.87
CA LEU A 10 27.13 -74.44 -24.49
C LEU A 10 28.37 -74.63 -25.40
N LEU A 11 28.30 -75.49 -26.41
CA LEU A 11 29.43 -75.79 -27.32
C LEU A 11 29.20 -75.34 -28.78
N LEU A 12 28.10 -74.65 -29.08
CA LEU A 12 27.79 -74.22 -30.46
C LEU A 12 28.09 -72.73 -30.76
N PHE A 13 28.61 -71.95 -29.81
CA PHE A 13 29.15 -70.60 -30.06
C PHE A 13 30.58 -70.46 -29.49
N ALA A 14 31.36 -71.54 -29.49
CA ALA A 14 32.81 -71.40 -29.57
C ALA A 14 33.16 -71.26 -31.06
N VAL A 15 32.77 -70.14 -31.66
CA VAL A 15 33.39 -69.69 -32.91
C VAL A 15 34.85 -69.43 -32.53
N GLY A 16 35.79 -70.05 -33.25
CA GLY A 16 37.20 -70.01 -32.88
C GLY A 16 37.67 -68.56 -32.85
N SER A 17 37.92 -68.01 -31.66
CA SER A 17 38.53 -66.69 -31.52
C SER A 17 39.94 -66.75 -32.12
N VAL A 18 40.20 -65.94 -33.12
CA VAL A 18 41.52 -65.80 -33.72
C VAL A 18 42.33 -64.86 -32.85
N ASN A 19 43.53 -65.28 -32.41
CA ASN A 19 44.55 -64.35 -31.93
C ASN A 19 45.62 -64.26 -33.00
N ALA A 20 45.74 -63.09 -33.64
CA ALA A 20 46.64 -62.90 -34.78
C ALA A 20 47.53 -61.66 -34.58
N ASP A 21 48.84 -61.88 -34.71
CA ASP A 21 49.81 -60.79 -34.88
C ASP A 21 49.80 -60.32 -36.34
N ILE A 22 49.48 -59.05 -36.57
CA ILE A 22 49.56 -58.43 -37.89
C ILE A 22 50.99 -57.88 -38.07
N THR A 23 51.82 -58.60 -38.82
CA THR A 23 53.27 -58.31 -38.98
C THR A 23 53.68 -57.79 -40.36
N ASP A 24 52.87 -57.98 -41.42
CA ASP A 24 53.25 -57.67 -42.81
C ASP A 24 52.26 -56.71 -43.50
N ILE A 25 52.15 -55.49 -42.97
CA ILE A 25 51.37 -54.38 -43.58
C ILE A 25 52.26 -53.39 -44.37
N SER A 26 53.58 -53.59 -44.36
CA SER A 26 54.55 -52.73 -45.06
C SER A 26 54.72 -53.06 -46.55
N ASN A 27 54.18 -54.19 -47.01
CA ASN A 27 54.28 -54.62 -48.40
C ASN A 27 53.13 -54.06 -49.25
N TYR A 28 53.36 -52.87 -49.82
CA TYR A 28 52.35 -52.10 -50.57
C TYR A 28 51.85 -52.74 -51.87
N SER A 29 52.32 -53.94 -52.24
CA SER A 29 51.94 -54.63 -53.47
C SER A 29 50.82 -55.67 -53.30
N ILE A 30 50.37 -55.90 -52.06
CA ILE A 30 49.36 -56.92 -51.72
C ILE A 30 48.14 -56.20 -51.16
N GLN A 31 47.08 -56.11 -51.96
CA GLN A 31 45.76 -55.60 -51.57
C GLN A 31 44.70 -56.60 -52.02
N THR A 32 43.59 -56.66 -51.28
CA THR A 32 42.44 -57.49 -51.58
C THR A 32 41.28 -56.61 -52.01
N ASP A 33 40.74 -56.85 -53.21
CA ASP A 33 39.52 -56.18 -53.66
C ASP A 33 38.32 -56.74 -52.91
N VAL A 34 37.58 -55.87 -52.21
CA VAL A 34 36.40 -56.24 -51.43
C VAL A 34 35.25 -55.30 -51.79
N ASN A 35 34.05 -55.85 -51.95
CA ASN A 35 32.85 -55.04 -52.14
C ASN A 35 32.27 -54.64 -50.77
N VAL A 36 32.09 -53.34 -50.54
CA VAL A 36 31.52 -52.76 -49.32
C VAL A 36 30.48 -51.73 -49.74
N SER A 37 29.25 -51.86 -49.24
CA SER A 37 28.13 -50.98 -49.61
C SER A 37 27.91 -50.78 -51.13
N GLY A 38 28.24 -51.78 -51.95
CA GLY A 38 28.11 -51.71 -53.41
C GLY A 38 29.34 -51.16 -54.15
N ASP A 39 30.28 -50.53 -53.44
CA ASP A 39 31.53 -50.02 -53.99
C ASP A 39 32.69 -51.01 -53.82
N THR A 40 33.73 -50.89 -54.64
CA THR A 40 34.93 -51.74 -54.55
C THR A 40 36.03 -51.00 -53.80
N TYR A 41 36.52 -51.59 -52.72
CA TYR A 41 37.64 -51.12 -51.92
C TYR A 41 38.83 -52.08 -51.99
N HIS A 42 40.02 -51.55 -51.75
CA HIS A 42 41.29 -52.28 -51.81
C HIS A 42 41.92 -52.35 -50.41
N ALA A 43 41.66 -53.46 -49.71
CA ALA A 43 42.06 -53.64 -48.31
C ALA A 43 43.44 -54.31 -48.17
N PHE A 44 44.33 -53.77 -47.34
CA PHE A 44 45.61 -54.42 -47.00
C PHE A 44 45.39 -55.59 -46.03
N VAL A 45 44.49 -55.42 -45.07
CA VAL A 45 44.07 -56.45 -44.11
C VAL A 45 42.54 -56.51 -44.10
N VAL A 46 42.00 -57.71 -44.25
CA VAL A 46 40.57 -58.00 -44.10
C VAL A 46 40.40 -58.84 -42.83
N ILE A 47 39.54 -58.39 -41.92
CA ILE A 47 39.16 -59.05 -40.68
C ILE A 47 37.67 -59.39 -40.78
N ASP A 48 37.37 -60.66 -40.97
CA ASP A 48 36.02 -61.20 -41.15
C ASP A 48 35.64 -62.28 -40.11
N GLU A 49 36.53 -62.53 -39.14
CA GLU A 49 36.32 -63.52 -38.06
C GLU A 49 36.49 -62.86 -36.67
N PRO A 50 35.74 -63.31 -35.64
CA PRO A 50 35.90 -62.85 -34.27
C PRO A 50 37.31 -63.11 -33.72
N GLY A 51 37.85 -62.18 -32.92
CA GLY A 51 39.20 -62.35 -32.38
C GLY A 51 39.92 -61.08 -31.93
N GLU A 52 41.12 -61.28 -31.38
CA GLU A 52 42.04 -60.21 -31.02
C GLU A 52 43.19 -60.14 -32.04
N TYR A 53 43.34 -58.97 -32.63
CA TYR A 53 44.29 -58.66 -33.69
C TYR A 53 45.23 -57.58 -33.19
N VAL A 54 46.51 -57.93 -33.01
CA VAL A 54 47.53 -57.02 -32.48
C VAL A 54 48.47 -56.60 -33.60
N VAL A 55 48.60 -55.29 -33.83
CA VAL A 55 49.50 -54.75 -34.84
C VAL A 55 50.92 -54.65 -34.29
N SER A 56 51.91 -55.10 -35.07
CA SER A 56 53.31 -55.15 -34.64
C SER A 56 54.28 -54.44 -35.59
N ALA A 57 53.76 -53.76 -36.62
CA ALA A 57 54.55 -53.05 -37.62
C ALA A 57 53.96 -51.65 -37.90
N ASN A 58 54.85 -50.68 -38.18
CA ASN A 58 54.44 -49.35 -38.63
C ASN A 58 53.93 -49.40 -40.08
N PHE A 59 53.11 -48.42 -40.45
CA PHE A 59 52.61 -48.23 -41.81
C PHE A 59 52.94 -46.82 -42.32
N THR A 60 53.53 -46.70 -43.52
CA THR A 60 53.79 -45.40 -44.14
C THR A 60 53.58 -45.47 -45.65
N ASN A 61 52.46 -44.97 -46.15
CA ASN A 61 52.16 -45.01 -47.58
C ASN A 61 51.64 -43.67 -48.10
N ASN A 62 52.50 -42.97 -48.83
CA ASN A 62 52.24 -41.65 -49.41
C ASN A 62 51.68 -41.72 -50.85
N SER A 63 51.15 -42.87 -51.25
CA SER A 63 50.62 -43.12 -52.60
C SER A 63 49.43 -44.09 -52.58
N LEU A 64 48.66 -44.10 -51.49
CA LEU A 64 47.34 -44.71 -51.45
C LEU A 64 46.44 -44.16 -52.57
N GLY A 65 45.78 -45.07 -53.30
CA GLY A 65 44.76 -44.73 -54.27
C GLY A 65 43.39 -44.54 -53.61
N GLU A 66 42.41 -44.12 -54.41
CA GLU A 66 41.02 -44.06 -53.97
C GLU A 66 40.52 -45.43 -53.54
N SER A 67 39.67 -45.47 -52.51
CA SER A 67 39.08 -46.69 -51.95
C SER A 67 40.08 -47.66 -51.32
N ASN A 68 41.30 -47.21 -50.97
CA ASN A 68 42.24 -48.01 -50.19
C ASN A 68 41.84 -48.05 -48.70
N ILE A 69 41.99 -49.21 -48.06
CA ILE A 69 41.74 -49.41 -46.63
C ILE A 69 42.91 -50.18 -46.03
N VAL A 70 43.47 -49.74 -44.89
CA VAL A 70 44.50 -50.54 -44.20
C VAL A 70 43.87 -51.73 -43.48
N PHE A 71 42.89 -51.47 -42.61
CA PHE A 71 42.15 -52.49 -41.88
C PHE A 71 40.66 -52.42 -42.21
N LEU A 72 40.16 -53.41 -42.96
CA LEU A 72 38.74 -53.60 -43.20
C LEU A 72 38.19 -54.66 -42.25
N ILE A 73 37.30 -54.26 -41.33
CA ILE A 73 36.54 -55.17 -40.47
C ILE A 73 35.15 -55.31 -41.08
N LYS A 74 34.71 -56.53 -41.43
CA LYS A 74 33.51 -56.70 -42.26
C LYS A 74 32.68 -57.92 -41.90
N ASP A 75 31.36 -57.73 -41.82
CA ASP A 75 30.35 -58.79 -41.62
C ASP A 75 30.65 -59.70 -40.42
N THR A 76 31.19 -59.13 -39.34
CA THR A 76 31.69 -59.89 -38.20
C THR A 76 31.35 -59.23 -36.87
N ALA A 77 31.66 -59.90 -35.76
CA ALA A 77 31.44 -59.37 -34.42
C ALA A 77 32.54 -59.81 -33.46
N ASP A 78 32.59 -59.20 -32.28
CA ASP A 78 33.52 -59.56 -31.19
C ASP A 78 34.99 -59.47 -31.63
N VAL A 79 35.38 -58.34 -32.24
CA VAL A 79 36.73 -58.08 -32.73
C VAL A 79 37.42 -57.04 -31.88
N ILE A 80 38.66 -57.30 -31.48
CA ILE A 80 39.56 -56.30 -30.90
C ILE A 80 40.71 -56.06 -31.87
N LEU A 81 40.81 -54.86 -32.42
CA LEU A 81 41.96 -54.37 -33.16
C LEU A 81 42.81 -53.49 -32.23
N ASP A 82 43.89 -54.05 -31.72
CA ASP A 82 44.89 -53.33 -30.92
C ASP A 82 46.04 -52.89 -31.83
N CYS A 83 46.07 -51.59 -32.13
CA CYS A 83 47.12 -51.00 -32.96
C CYS A 83 48.45 -50.83 -32.21
N ASN A 84 48.49 -51.10 -30.90
CA ASN A 84 49.68 -51.22 -30.07
C ASN A 84 50.66 -50.04 -30.22
N ASP A 85 50.11 -48.83 -30.35
CA ASP A 85 50.82 -47.55 -30.53
C ASP A 85 51.77 -47.52 -31.75
N MET A 86 51.57 -48.43 -32.71
CA MET A 86 52.30 -48.43 -33.96
C MET A 86 51.95 -47.18 -34.76
N SER A 87 52.92 -46.65 -35.49
CA SER A 87 52.76 -45.40 -36.25
C SER A 87 52.17 -45.68 -37.63
N PHE A 88 51.09 -44.96 -37.97
CA PHE A 88 50.42 -44.98 -39.27
C PHE A 88 50.51 -43.60 -39.92
N THR A 89 51.06 -43.52 -41.13
CA THR A 89 51.26 -42.23 -41.81
C THR A 89 50.91 -42.27 -43.29
N THR A 90 50.20 -41.25 -43.77
CA THR A 90 49.97 -40.98 -45.20
C THR A 90 49.91 -39.47 -45.45
N ASN A 91 50.26 -39.04 -46.66
CA ASN A 91 50.12 -37.66 -47.14
C ASN A 91 49.38 -37.59 -48.50
N THR A 92 48.54 -38.58 -48.79
CA THR A 92 47.81 -38.65 -50.05
C THR A 92 46.73 -37.60 -50.17
N THR A 93 46.68 -36.94 -51.33
CA THR A 93 45.77 -35.81 -51.61
C THR A 93 44.55 -36.18 -52.45
N TYR A 94 44.29 -37.48 -52.71
CA TYR A 94 43.21 -37.94 -53.59
C TYR A 94 42.47 -39.16 -53.00
N GLY A 95 41.14 -39.16 -53.19
CA GLY A 95 40.23 -40.28 -52.88
C GLY A 95 39.91 -40.49 -51.40
N PRO A 96 38.73 -41.05 -51.06
CA PRO A 96 38.51 -41.58 -49.73
C PRO A 96 39.46 -42.77 -49.53
N ASN A 97 40.26 -42.73 -48.48
CA ASN A 97 41.06 -43.86 -48.02
C ASN A 97 41.07 -43.86 -46.48
N TYR A 98 41.00 -45.05 -45.88
CA TYR A 98 40.78 -45.19 -44.44
C TYR A 98 41.89 -46.03 -43.79
N LEU A 99 42.26 -45.67 -42.57
CA LEU A 99 43.10 -46.54 -41.73
C LEU A 99 42.26 -47.71 -41.24
N VAL A 100 41.08 -47.44 -40.68
CA VAL A 100 40.12 -48.46 -40.25
C VAL A 100 38.78 -48.20 -40.91
N TYR A 101 38.20 -49.21 -41.54
CA TYR A 101 36.82 -49.21 -41.98
C TYR A 101 36.14 -50.45 -41.41
N ALA A 102 35.21 -50.25 -40.47
CA ALA A 102 34.34 -51.30 -39.99
C ALA A 102 32.97 -51.20 -40.65
N TYR A 103 32.48 -52.30 -41.21
CA TYR A 103 31.22 -52.36 -41.97
C TYR A 103 30.34 -53.52 -41.50
N ASN A 104 29.05 -53.24 -41.28
CA ASN A 104 28.03 -54.24 -40.96
C ASN A 104 28.50 -55.22 -39.86
N SER A 105 28.96 -54.66 -38.75
CA SER A 105 29.67 -55.39 -37.70
C SER A 105 29.19 -54.95 -36.30
N SER A 106 29.52 -55.70 -35.25
CA SER A 106 29.10 -55.32 -33.88
C SER A 106 30.09 -55.75 -32.81
N ASN A 107 30.10 -55.09 -31.66
CA ASN A 107 31.06 -55.36 -30.58
C ASN A 107 32.53 -55.34 -31.07
N ILE A 108 32.87 -54.29 -31.81
CA ILE A 108 34.22 -54.05 -32.34
C ILE A 108 34.93 -53.08 -31.40
N THR A 109 36.18 -53.36 -31.02
CA THR A 109 37.04 -52.45 -30.26
C THR A 109 38.25 -52.10 -31.09
N VAL A 110 38.45 -50.82 -31.37
CA VAL A 110 39.65 -50.29 -32.04
C VAL A 110 40.40 -49.44 -31.03
N LYS A 111 41.67 -49.73 -30.78
CA LYS A 111 42.44 -49.01 -29.73
C LYS A 111 43.91 -48.82 -30.03
N ASN A 112 44.52 -47.88 -29.30
CA ASN A 112 45.96 -47.61 -29.31
C ASN A 112 46.49 -47.25 -30.72
N ILE A 113 45.75 -46.45 -31.47
CA ILE A 113 46.20 -45.93 -32.77
C ILE A 113 47.11 -44.73 -32.54
N ASN A 114 48.23 -44.67 -33.27
CA ASN A 114 49.05 -43.46 -33.43
C ASN A 114 49.11 -43.10 -34.93
N ALA A 115 48.26 -42.17 -35.36
CA ALA A 115 48.04 -41.87 -36.78
C ALA A 115 48.30 -40.40 -37.15
N SER A 116 48.94 -40.20 -38.31
CA SER A 116 48.96 -38.93 -39.05
C SER A 116 48.42 -39.21 -40.46
N TRP A 117 47.15 -38.87 -40.70
CA TRP A 117 46.37 -39.38 -41.82
C TRP A 117 45.75 -38.25 -42.65
N SER A 118 46.06 -38.20 -43.95
CA SER A 118 45.62 -37.10 -44.83
C SER A 118 44.14 -37.12 -45.24
N MET A 119 43.36 -38.11 -44.81
CA MET A 119 41.92 -38.24 -45.09
C MET A 119 41.20 -38.77 -43.84
N ALA A 120 39.94 -39.18 -43.95
CA ALA A 120 39.23 -39.79 -42.85
C ALA A 120 39.96 -41.03 -42.30
N THR A 121 40.12 -41.12 -40.97
CA THR A 121 40.98 -42.15 -40.35
C THR A 121 40.19 -43.43 -40.05
N ILE A 122 39.05 -43.28 -39.36
CA ILE A 122 38.17 -44.38 -38.95
C ILE A 122 36.77 -44.13 -39.52
N LEU A 123 36.23 -45.10 -40.25
CA LEU A 123 34.83 -45.13 -40.67
C LEU A 123 34.13 -46.34 -40.06
N PHE A 124 33.09 -46.10 -39.27
CA PHE A 124 32.15 -47.12 -38.83
C PHE A 124 30.85 -46.92 -39.61
N GLU A 125 30.46 -47.92 -40.41
CA GLU A 125 29.21 -47.90 -41.16
C GLU A 125 28.36 -49.13 -40.82
N ASN A 126 27.15 -48.89 -40.32
CA ASN A 126 26.29 -49.95 -39.77
C ASN A 126 27.05 -50.81 -38.74
N VAL A 127 27.72 -50.15 -37.80
CA VAL A 127 28.48 -50.78 -36.72
C VAL A 127 27.81 -50.48 -35.39
N ASN A 128 27.58 -51.49 -34.57
CA ASN A 128 26.84 -51.31 -33.32
C ASN A 128 27.59 -51.81 -32.08
N ASP A 129 27.28 -51.25 -30.91
CA ASP A 129 27.81 -51.68 -29.60
C ASP A 129 29.35 -51.73 -29.56
N SER A 130 30.00 -50.76 -30.18
CA SER A 130 31.43 -50.80 -30.52
C SER A 130 32.22 -49.65 -29.92
N LYS A 131 33.55 -49.72 -29.93
CA LYS A 131 34.44 -48.85 -29.18
C LYS A 131 35.64 -48.36 -29.98
N ILE A 132 36.01 -47.10 -29.73
CA ILE A 132 37.25 -46.48 -30.19
C ILE A 132 37.95 -45.87 -28.98
N GLU A 133 39.12 -46.40 -28.60
CA GLU A 133 39.75 -46.07 -27.32
C GLU A 133 41.24 -45.73 -27.42
N ASN A 134 41.70 -44.83 -26.54
CA ASN A 134 43.12 -44.56 -26.26
C ASN A 134 43.99 -44.30 -27.50
N SER A 135 43.49 -43.52 -28.45
CA SER A 135 44.17 -43.27 -29.73
C SER A 135 44.60 -41.82 -29.90
N GLU A 136 45.77 -41.61 -30.50
CA GLU A 136 46.29 -40.31 -30.95
C GLU A 136 46.17 -40.21 -32.47
N ILE A 137 45.31 -39.31 -32.96
CA ILE A 137 45.00 -39.17 -34.39
C ILE A 137 45.17 -37.72 -34.81
N ILE A 138 46.02 -37.49 -35.81
CA ILE A 138 46.14 -36.22 -36.52
C ILE A 138 45.58 -36.45 -37.92
N SER A 139 44.57 -35.68 -38.33
CA SER A 139 43.94 -35.86 -39.64
C SER A 139 43.67 -34.56 -40.39
N GLU A 140 43.82 -34.60 -41.71
CA GLU A 140 43.34 -33.55 -42.64
C GLU A 140 41.90 -33.83 -43.16
N GLY A 141 41.23 -34.85 -42.60
CA GLY A 141 39.86 -35.25 -42.91
C GLY A 141 39.07 -35.56 -41.64
N TYR A 142 37.94 -36.26 -41.74
CA TYR A 142 37.12 -36.67 -40.59
C TYR A 142 37.80 -37.82 -39.81
N PRO A 143 38.42 -37.58 -38.64
CA PRO A 143 39.19 -38.60 -37.94
C PRO A 143 38.32 -39.81 -37.56
N ILE A 144 37.14 -39.57 -36.99
CA ILE A 144 36.15 -40.58 -36.70
C ILE A 144 34.85 -40.21 -37.39
N ARG A 145 34.40 -41.06 -38.30
CA ARG A 145 33.13 -40.93 -39.01
C ARG A 145 32.22 -42.10 -38.68
N LEU A 146 30.99 -41.80 -38.26
CA LEU A 146 29.97 -42.76 -37.89
C LEU A 146 28.79 -42.61 -38.86
N LYS A 147 28.36 -43.73 -39.44
CA LYS A 147 27.22 -43.81 -40.35
C LYS A 147 26.35 -44.98 -39.95
N GLU A 148 25.06 -44.75 -39.74
CA GLU A 148 24.07 -45.74 -39.30
C GLU A 148 24.58 -46.61 -38.12
N SER A 149 25.34 -46.02 -37.20
CA SER A 149 26.11 -46.75 -36.17
C SER A 149 25.70 -46.30 -34.78
N TYR A 150 25.26 -47.24 -33.93
CA TYR A 150 24.63 -46.94 -32.63
C TYR A 150 25.30 -47.69 -31.49
N GLY A 151 25.16 -47.20 -30.25
CA GLY A 151 25.83 -47.85 -29.11
C GLY A 151 27.35 -47.68 -29.13
N ILE A 152 27.87 -46.59 -29.71
CA ILE A 152 29.29 -46.38 -29.92
C ILE A 152 29.92 -45.69 -28.69
N THR A 153 31.02 -46.24 -28.19
CA THR A 153 31.84 -45.61 -27.14
C THR A 153 33.14 -45.06 -27.73
N ILE A 154 33.36 -43.75 -27.63
CA ILE A 154 34.61 -43.10 -28.02
C ILE A 154 35.26 -42.54 -26.75
N SER A 155 36.41 -43.10 -26.33
CA SER A 155 37.00 -42.68 -25.06
C SER A 155 38.53 -42.61 -24.99
N GLY A 156 39.04 -41.63 -24.23
CA GLY A 156 40.47 -41.47 -23.97
C GLY A 156 41.32 -41.13 -25.20
N ASN A 157 40.71 -40.61 -26.26
CA ASN A 157 41.41 -40.29 -27.50
C ASN A 157 41.89 -38.83 -27.53
N THR A 158 43.02 -38.58 -28.19
CA THR A 158 43.53 -37.25 -28.51
C THR A 158 43.48 -37.07 -30.02
N ILE A 159 42.63 -36.16 -30.50
CA ILE A 159 42.38 -35.97 -31.93
C ILE A 159 42.70 -34.53 -32.31
N THR A 160 43.55 -34.36 -33.32
CA THR A 160 43.82 -33.06 -33.97
C THR A 160 43.31 -33.12 -35.40
N SER A 161 42.54 -32.12 -35.81
CA SER A 161 41.80 -32.14 -37.08
C SER A 161 41.72 -30.74 -37.69
N ASP A 162 41.64 -30.67 -39.02
CA ASP A 162 41.21 -29.48 -39.78
C ASP A 162 39.78 -29.60 -40.35
N LYS A 163 39.08 -30.69 -40.00
CA LYS A 163 37.65 -30.97 -40.24
C LYS A 163 36.90 -31.20 -38.94
N TYR A 164 36.15 -32.29 -38.75
CA TYR A 164 35.37 -32.54 -37.51
C TYR A 164 35.96 -33.78 -36.83
N PRO A 165 36.50 -33.68 -35.60
CA PRO A 165 37.08 -34.80 -34.87
C PRO A 165 36.16 -36.03 -34.80
N ILE A 166 34.88 -35.78 -34.54
CA ILE A 166 33.81 -36.77 -34.57
C ILE A 166 32.71 -36.23 -35.48
N TYR A 167 32.35 -37.03 -36.48
CA TYR A 167 31.23 -36.77 -37.36
C TYR A 167 30.26 -37.96 -37.36
N ALA A 168 29.08 -37.79 -36.79
CA ALA A 168 27.94 -38.68 -36.97
C ALA A 168 27.02 -38.14 -38.10
N GLU A 169 26.93 -38.90 -39.20
CA GLU A 169 26.09 -38.56 -40.37
C GLU A 169 24.58 -38.78 -40.13
N ASP A 170 24.26 -39.53 -39.07
CA ASP A 170 22.92 -39.89 -38.67
C ASP A 170 22.75 -39.55 -37.19
N ASP A 171 21.68 -40.03 -36.56
CA ASP A 171 21.45 -39.89 -35.12
C ASP A 171 22.59 -40.52 -34.29
N PHE A 172 23.05 -39.81 -33.26
CA PHE A 172 23.95 -40.33 -32.25
C PHE A 172 23.16 -40.95 -31.10
N VAL A 173 22.82 -42.24 -31.23
CA VAL A 173 21.88 -42.93 -30.34
C VAL A 173 22.57 -43.92 -29.39
N ASN A 174 22.16 -43.92 -28.12
CA ASN A 174 22.63 -44.85 -27.08
C ASN A 174 24.17 -44.88 -26.94
N SER A 175 24.83 -43.76 -27.25
CA SER A 175 26.27 -43.72 -27.47
C SER A 175 26.97 -42.85 -26.41
N THR A 176 28.29 -42.99 -26.30
CA THR A 176 29.09 -42.30 -25.28
C THR A 176 30.38 -41.72 -25.86
N ILE A 177 30.61 -40.43 -25.64
CA ILE A 177 31.89 -39.76 -25.93
C ILE A 177 32.47 -39.30 -24.61
N SER A 178 33.57 -39.89 -24.14
CA SER A 178 34.10 -39.57 -22.81
C SER A 178 35.62 -39.46 -22.66
N GLY A 179 36.07 -38.45 -21.92
CA GLY A 179 37.48 -38.31 -21.57
C GLY A 179 38.42 -38.06 -22.75
N ASN A 180 37.91 -37.51 -23.86
CA ASN A 180 38.70 -37.24 -25.06
C ASN A 180 39.24 -35.81 -25.07
N THR A 181 40.30 -35.57 -25.84
CA THR A 181 40.86 -34.24 -26.15
C THR A 181 40.77 -33.97 -27.64
N PHE A 182 40.05 -32.93 -28.05
CA PHE A 182 39.85 -32.53 -29.43
C PHE A 182 40.46 -31.15 -29.67
N ASN A 183 41.39 -31.06 -30.62
CA ASN A 183 41.99 -29.80 -31.08
C ASN A 183 41.63 -29.59 -32.54
N ASN A 184 40.64 -28.74 -32.79
CA ASN A 184 40.10 -28.50 -34.12
C ASN A 184 40.35 -27.08 -34.60
N THR A 185 40.88 -26.93 -35.81
CA THR A 185 41.13 -25.62 -36.41
C THR A 185 40.80 -25.69 -37.89
N CYS A 186 39.71 -25.06 -38.29
CA CYS A 186 39.21 -25.07 -39.67
C CYS A 186 39.29 -23.67 -40.28
N GLU A 187 39.45 -23.58 -41.61
CA GLU A 187 39.41 -22.28 -42.30
C GLU A 187 38.01 -21.66 -42.24
N TYR A 188 36.95 -22.45 -42.46
CA TYR A 188 35.57 -21.95 -42.57
C TYR A 188 34.70 -22.27 -41.36
N THR A 189 34.33 -23.54 -41.15
CA THR A 189 33.45 -23.97 -40.06
C THR A 189 34.09 -25.10 -39.29
N SER A 190 34.11 -25.01 -37.96
CA SER A 190 34.71 -25.99 -37.06
C SER A 190 33.67 -26.54 -36.09
N TYR A 191 33.54 -27.87 -36.02
CA TYR A 191 32.76 -28.56 -34.99
C TYR A 191 33.68 -29.45 -34.18
N GLY A 192 33.59 -29.41 -32.84
CA GLY A 192 34.33 -30.34 -31.98
C GLY A 192 33.71 -31.74 -32.03
N ILE A 193 32.42 -31.81 -31.76
CA ILE A 193 31.56 -32.99 -31.97
C ILE A 193 30.40 -32.56 -32.86
N TYR A 194 30.18 -33.29 -33.96
CA TYR A 194 29.15 -32.99 -34.94
C TYR A 194 28.22 -34.18 -35.16
N CYS A 195 26.92 -33.97 -34.95
CA CYS A 195 25.85 -34.89 -35.34
C CYS A 195 24.90 -34.17 -36.31
N ASP A 196 24.60 -34.81 -37.45
CA ASP A 196 23.76 -34.20 -38.50
C ASP A 196 22.29 -34.05 -38.07
N TYR A 197 21.76 -34.96 -37.24
CA TYR A 197 20.32 -35.06 -36.98
C TYR A 197 19.94 -34.96 -35.51
N ALA A 198 20.29 -35.92 -34.66
CA ALA A 198 19.87 -35.88 -33.26
C ALA A 198 20.81 -36.65 -32.33
N VAL A 199 20.94 -36.16 -31.09
CA VAL A 199 21.61 -36.86 -29.99
C VAL A 199 20.55 -37.41 -29.06
N ILE A 200 20.42 -38.74 -28.99
CA ILE A 200 19.31 -39.41 -28.29
C ILE A 200 19.83 -40.48 -27.33
N ASN A 201 19.41 -40.44 -26.06
CA ASN A 201 19.82 -41.40 -25.02
C ASN A 201 21.35 -41.55 -24.91
N SER A 202 22.08 -40.45 -25.09
CA SER A 202 23.53 -40.47 -25.25
C SER A 202 24.24 -39.62 -24.19
N ILE A 203 25.53 -39.89 -23.99
CA ILE A 203 26.34 -39.23 -22.96
C ILE A 203 27.59 -38.62 -23.61
N MET A 204 27.83 -37.33 -23.37
CA MET A 204 29.07 -36.65 -23.71
C MET A 204 29.69 -36.12 -22.42
N SER A 205 30.78 -36.73 -21.93
CA SER A 205 31.32 -36.37 -20.61
C SER A 205 32.83 -36.28 -20.47
N GLY A 206 33.31 -35.30 -19.70
CA GLY A 206 34.73 -35.17 -19.38
C GLY A 206 35.64 -34.90 -20.58
N ASN A 207 35.11 -34.38 -21.70
CA ASN A 207 35.90 -34.09 -22.89
C ASN A 207 36.50 -32.69 -22.82
N THR A 208 37.71 -32.52 -23.38
CA THR A 208 38.32 -31.21 -23.63
C THR A 208 38.21 -30.91 -25.13
N ILE A 209 37.51 -29.84 -25.48
CA ILE A 209 37.19 -29.49 -26.86
C ILE A 209 37.72 -28.09 -27.16
N THR A 210 38.51 -27.94 -28.21
CA THR A 210 38.92 -26.64 -28.74
C THR A 210 38.53 -26.57 -30.21
N SER A 211 37.73 -25.56 -30.55
CA SER A 211 37.24 -25.29 -31.91
C SER A 211 37.60 -23.88 -32.35
N TYR A 212 38.27 -23.74 -33.48
CA TYR A 212 38.62 -22.45 -34.07
C TYR A 212 38.20 -22.41 -35.54
N ALA A 213 37.44 -21.38 -35.95
CA ALA A 213 37.08 -21.20 -37.36
C ALA A 213 36.63 -19.78 -37.73
N SER A 214 36.96 -19.31 -38.94
CA SER A 214 36.69 -17.92 -39.34
C SER A 214 35.24 -17.63 -39.75
N SER A 215 34.42 -18.64 -40.05
CA SER A 215 33.03 -18.50 -40.52
C SER A 215 32.02 -19.30 -39.68
N GLY A 216 32.39 -19.70 -38.46
CA GLY A 216 31.50 -20.36 -37.49
C GLY A 216 32.22 -21.45 -36.70
N ALA A 217 32.22 -21.32 -35.38
CA ALA A 217 32.88 -22.28 -34.49
C ALA A 217 31.86 -22.88 -33.52
N TYR A 218 31.91 -24.20 -33.37
CA TYR A 218 30.98 -24.98 -32.57
C TYR A 218 31.76 -25.96 -31.67
N GLY A 219 31.42 -26.01 -30.39
CA GLY A 219 31.93 -27.02 -29.46
C GLY A 219 31.26 -28.36 -29.70
N ILE A 220 29.99 -28.45 -29.30
CA ILE A 220 29.12 -29.61 -29.50
C ILE A 220 27.91 -29.17 -30.31
N TYR A 221 27.68 -29.82 -31.45
CA TYR A 221 26.49 -29.60 -32.27
C TYR A 221 25.67 -30.89 -32.34
N CYS A 222 24.43 -30.80 -31.89
CA CYS A 222 23.53 -31.94 -31.68
C CYS A 222 22.55 -32.17 -32.84
N GLY A 223 22.64 -31.41 -33.94
CA GLY A 223 21.64 -31.42 -35.00
C GLY A 223 20.34 -30.74 -34.55
N ASP A 224 19.21 -31.31 -34.94
CA ASP A 224 17.87 -30.83 -34.62
C ASP A 224 17.56 -30.98 -33.11
N TYR A 225 17.84 -32.12 -32.48
CA TYR A 225 17.41 -32.39 -31.10
C TYR A 225 18.51 -32.97 -30.19
N LEU A 226 18.55 -32.49 -28.94
CA LEU A 226 19.18 -33.17 -27.81
C LEU A 226 18.08 -33.77 -26.91
N GLU A 227 17.92 -35.11 -26.95
CA GLU A 227 16.83 -35.79 -26.27
C GLU A 227 17.31 -36.86 -25.29
N ASN A 228 16.77 -36.87 -24.07
CA ASN A 228 17.05 -37.88 -23.04
C ASN A 228 18.56 -38.11 -22.82
N SER A 229 19.37 -37.05 -22.95
CA SER A 229 20.82 -37.15 -23.06
C SER A 229 21.53 -36.31 -22.00
N VAL A 230 22.82 -36.60 -21.80
CA VAL A 230 23.63 -35.95 -20.77
C VAL A 230 24.89 -35.35 -21.38
N ILE A 231 25.11 -34.06 -21.18
CA ILE A 231 26.37 -33.36 -21.49
C ILE A 231 26.97 -32.91 -20.15
N SER A 232 28.00 -33.62 -19.67
CA SER A 232 28.50 -33.44 -18.30
C SER A 232 30.01 -33.28 -18.17
N GLY A 233 30.49 -32.27 -17.46
CA GLY A 233 31.91 -32.18 -17.08
C GLY A 233 32.86 -31.88 -18.24
N ASN A 234 32.39 -31.33 -19.36
CA ASN A 234 33.22 -31.02 -20.52
C ASN A 234 33.87 -29.64 -20.37
N ASN A 235 35.07 -29.48 -20.92
CA ASN A 235 35.77 -28.20 -21.07
C ASN A 235 35.77 -27.79 -22.54
N ILE A 236 34.91 -26.85 -22.91
CA ILE A 236 34.60 -26.46 -24.28
C ILE A 236 35.12 -25.03 -24.51
N ALA A 237 36.07 -24.87 -25.45
CA ALA A 237 36.61 -23.58 -25.84
C ALA A 237 36.39 -23.35 -27.35
N VAL A 238 35.68 -22.27 -27.68
CA VAL A 238 35.22 -21.98 -29.04
C VAL A 238 35.61 -20.55 -29.41
N TYR A 239 36.24 -20.39 -30.57
CA TYR A 239 36.71 -19.09 -31.05
C TYR A 239 36.28 -18.85 -32.50
N GLY A 240 35.39 -17.89 -32.70
CA GLY A 240 34.79 -17.50 -33.98
C GLY A 240 35.08 -16.04 -34.36
N PRO A 241 36.26 -15.69 -34.92
CA PRO A 241 36.64 -14.29 -35.13
C PRO A 241 35.93 -13.60 -36.31
N GLY A 242 35.12 -14.31 -37.09
CA GLY A 242 34.43 -13.73 -38.24
C GLY A 242 32.99 -14.20 -38.40
N TYR A 243 32.45 -14.88 -37.38
CA TYR A 243 31.08 -15.38 -37.33
C TYR A 243 30.74 -15.84 -35.91
N ASN A 244 29.49 -16.24 -35.68
CA ASN A 244 29.01 -16.68 -34.37
C ASN A 244 29.86 -17.83 -33.77
N ALA A 245 30.01 -17.80 -32.44
CA ALA A 245 30.68 -18.84 -31.65
C ALA A 245 29.65 -19.55 -30.75
N TYR A 246 29.59 -20.88 -30.83
CA TYR A 246 28.60 -21.70 -30.11
C TYR A 246 29.27 -22.75 -29.24
N GLY A 247 29.06 -22.71 -27.92
CA GLY A 247 29.48 -23.75 -27.00
C GLY A 247 28.77 -25.08 -27.28
N ILE A 248 27.47 -25.09 -27.02
CA ILE A 248 26.54 -26.20 -27.31
C ILE A 248 25.41 -25.66 -28.17
N ARG A 249 25.10 -26.33 -29.28
CA ARG A 249 24.02 -25.92 -30.19
C ARG A 249 23.08 -27.06 -30.56
N CYS A 250 21.78 -26.75 -30.56
CA CYS A 250 20.70 -27.53 -31.17
C CYS A 250 19.89 -26.62 -32.11
N ASP A 251 19.53 -27.09 -33.30
CA ASP A 251 18.74 -26.31 -34.27
C ASP A 251 17.23 -26.35 -33.98
N GLU A 252 16.76 -27.30 -33.15
CA GLU A 252 15.39 -27.31 -32.65
C GLU A 252 15.38 -27.36 -31.11
N TYR A 253 15.22 -28.53 -30.48
CA TYR A 253 14.89 -28.63 -29.05
C TYR A 253 15.99 -29.28 -28.20
N ILE A 254 16.06 -28.83 -26.94
CA ILE A 254 16.64 -29.59 -25.84
C ILE A 254 15.49 -30.16 -25.01
N LEU A 255 15.39 -31.48 -24.92
CA LEU A 255 14.25 -32.18 -24.31
C LEU A 255 14.71 -33.28 -23.34
N ASN A 256 14.15 -33.30 -22.13
CA ASN A 256 14.40 -34.32 -21.12
C ASN A 256 15.90 -34.58 -20.85
N SER A 257 16.73 -33.53 -20.97
CA SER A 257 18.19 -33.68 -21.01
C SER A 257 18.87 -32.93 -19.87
N THR A 258 20.09 -33.34 -19.55
CA THR A 258 20.89 -32.73 -18.49
C THR A 258 22.18 -32.16 -19.08
N ILE A 259 22.44 -30.89 -18.81
CA ILE A 259 23.69 -30.20 -19.14
C ILE A 259 24.30 -29.75 -17.82
N ASP A 260 25.32 -30.47 -17.34
CA ASP A 260 25.86 -30.23 -16.00
C ASP A 260 27.39 -30.11 -15.94
N SER A 261 27.90 -29.36 -14.96
CA SER A 261 29.34 -29.33 -14.64
C SER A 261 30.28 -28.95 -15.79
N ASN A 262 29.78 -28.33 -16.87
CA ASN A 262 30.60 -27.98 -18.03
C ASN A 262 31.28 -26.62 -17.83
N VAL A 263 32.49 -26.45 -18.38
CA VAL A 263 33.14 -25.16 -18.56
C VAL A 263 33.02 -24.79 -20.03
N ILE A 264 32.25 -23.76 -20.34
CA ILE A 264 31.96 -23.32 -21.71
C ILE A 264 32.56 -21.93 -21.89
N THR A 265 33.53 -21.81 -22.80
CA THR A 265 34.14 -20.55 -23.20
C THR A 265 33.84 -20.31 -24.68
N ALA A 266 33.10 -19.26 -25.00
CA ALA A 266 32.77 -18.89 -26.37
C ALA A 266 33.13 -17.43 -26.61
N PHE A 267 33.92 -17.19 -27.65
CA PHE A 267 34.36 -15.84 -28.01
C PHE A 267 34.17 -15.56 -29.50
N SER A 268 33.63 -14.38 -29.80
CA SER A 268 33.41 -13.88 -31.16
C SER A 268 33.87 -12.42 -31.30
N GLU A 269 34.54 -12.09 -32.41
CA GLU A 269 35.05 -10.72 -32.65
C GLU A 269 34.05 -9.81 -33.39
N SER A 270 33.07 -10.35 -34.11
CA SER A 270 32.24 -9.55 -35.05
C SER A 270 30.75 -9.93 -35.09
N TYR A 271 30.36 -10.84 -34.22
CA TYR A 271 29.10 -11.58 -34.26
C TYR A 271 28.77 -12.11 -32.86
N ASN A 272 27.70 -12.87 -32.72
CA ASN A 272 27.20 -13.30 -31.42
C ASN A 272 28.00 -14.47 -30.82
N ALA A 273 28.10 -14.51 -29.50
CA ALA A 273 28.66 -15.63 -28.76
C ALA A 273 27.57 -16.29 -27.89
N TYR A 274 27.54 -17.62 -27.91
CA TYR A 274 26.51 -18.41 -27.23
C TYR A 274 27.14 -19.51 -26.36
N GLY A 275 26.70 -19.62 -25.11
CA GLY A 275 27.01 -20.76 -24.25
C GLY A 275 26.22 -22.00 -24.68
N ILE A 276 24.90 -21.93 -24.50
CA ILE A 276 23.89 -22.87 -25.02
C ILE A 276 22.98 -22.09 -25.97
N ASP A 277 22.83 -22.61 -27.20
CA ASP A 277 21.94 -22.06 -28.23
C ASP A 277 20.95 -23.14 -28.68
N THR A 278 19.65 -22.84 -28.57
CA THR A 278 18.59 -23.65 -29.16
C THR A 278 17.66 -22.77 -29.99
N HIS A 279 17.48 -23.12 -31.27
CA HIS A 279 16.60 -22.36 -32.17
C HIS A 279 15.12 -22.73 -32.03
N GLU A 280 14.76 -23.56 -31.04
CA GLU A 280 13.39 -23.69 -30.54
C GLU A 280 13.30 -23.54 -29.00
N SER A 281 13.01 -24.61 -28.25
CA SER A 281 12.71 -24.55 -26.80
C SER A 281 13.58 -25.49 -25.98
N ILE A 282 13.74 -25.16 -24.70
CA ILE A 282 14.32 -26.04 -23.68
C ILE A 282 13.18 -26.55 -22.80
N ILE A 283 13.00 -27.87 -22.75
CA ILE A 283 11.81 -28.49 -22.15
C ILE A 283 12.21 -29.66 -21.25
N ASN A 284 11.63 -29.75 -20.05
CA ASN A 284 11.80 -30.87 -19.10
C ASN A 284 13.28 -31.17 -18.80
N SER A 285 14.13 -30.16 -18.79
CA SER A 285 15.58 -30.34 -18.77
C SER A 285 16.22 -29.75 -17.52
N THR A 286 17.49 -30.04 -17.30
CA THR A 286 18.27 -29.49 -16.18
C THR A 286 19.57 -28.92 -16.71
N ILE A 287 19.86 -27.67 -16.36
CA ILE A 287 21.11 -26.97 -16.65
C ILE A 287 21.72 -26.59 -15.31
N GLU A 288 22.73 -27.34 -14.82
CA GLU A 288 23.24 -27.12 -13.48
C GLU A 288 24.76 -27.15 -13.32
N ASP A 289 25.28 -26.38 -12.36
CA ASP A 289 26.70 -26.38 -11.97
C ASP A 289 27.68 -26.08 -13.14
N ASN A 290 27.23 -25.40 -14.21
CA ASN A 290 28.07 -25.03 -15.34
C ASN A 290 28.78 -23.68 -15.10
N VAL A 291 29.90 -23.49 -15.79
CA VAL A 291 30.63 -22.21 -15.86
C VAL A 291 30.61 -21.70 -17.30
N PHE A 292 29.99 -20.55 -17.52
CA PHE A 292 29.91 -19.88 -18.81
C PHE A 292 30.84 -18.66 -18.81
N ASN A 293 31.75 -18.58 -19.78
CA ASN A 293 32.59 -17.41 -20.05
C ASN A 293 32.36 -17.00 -21.52
N ILE A 294 31.39 -16.11 -21.73
CA ILE A 294 30.91 -15.75 -23.06
C ILE A 294 31.32 -14.31 -23.35
N SER A 295 31.87 -14.04 -24.53
CA SER A 295 32.27 -12.69 -24.88
C SER A 295 32.15 -12.39 -26.37
N ALA A 296 31.68 -11.18 -26.70
CA ALA A 296 31.48 -10.70 -28.06
C ALA A 296 31.95 -9.23 -28.22
N ASP A 297 32.94 -8.98 -29.08
CA ASP A 297 33.54 -7.64 -29.21
C ASP A 297 32.65 -6.60 -29.91
N ASP A 298 31.66 -6.99 -30.73
CA ASP A 298 30.91 -6.05 -31.60
C ASP A 298 29.37 -6.17 -31.47
N VAL A 299 28.85 -7.26 -30.89
CA VAL A 299 27.42 -7.62 -30.96
C VAL A 299 26.95 -8.21 -29.62
N GLU A 300 26.36 -9.41 -29.58
CA GLU A 300 25.66 -9.92 -28.40
C GLU A 300 26.33 -11.17 -27.78
N ALA A 301 26.30 -11.29 -26.46
CA ALA A 301 26.78 -12.44 -25.70
C ALA A 301 25.64 -13.05 -24.86
N TYR A 302 25.28 -14.31 -25.16
CA TYR A 302 24.20 -15.03 -24.48
C TYR A 302 24.73 -16.29 -23.79
N ALA A 303 24.54 -16.44 -22.48
CA ALA A 303 24.92 -17.68 -21.81
C ALA A 303 23.95 -18.83 -22.10
N ILE A 304 22.65 -18.58 -21.95
CA ILE A 304 21.58 -19.53 -22.28
C ILE A 304 20.57 -18.82 -23.19
N TYR A 305 20.50 -19.27 -24.45
CA TYR A 305 19.59 -18.74 -25.46
C TYR A 305 18.60 -19.82 -25.90
N ALA A 306 17.30 -19.48 -25.84
CA ALA A 306 16.23 -20.24 -26.46
C ALA A 306 15.37 -19.32 -27.34
N GLU A 307 15.18 -19.68 -28.61
CA GLU A 307 14.35 -18.87 -29.52
C GLU A 307 12.89 -18.77 -29.06
N TYR A 308 12.34 -19.83 -28.46
CA TYR A 308 10.98 -19.90 -27.94
C TYR A 308 10.99 -20.04 -26.41
N TYR A 309 10.34 -21.05 -25.85
CA TYR A 309 10.08 -21.14 -24.42
C TYR A 309 11.16 -21.90 -23.67
N ILE A 310 11.34 -21.57 -22.40
CA ILE A 310 11.94 -22.46 -21.40
C ILE A 310 10.80 -23.00 -20.54
N ASN A 311 10.58 -24.31 -20.54
CA ASN A 311 9.42 -24.91 -19.90
C ASN A 311 9.82 -26.10 -19.02
N ASN A 312 9.35 -26.11 -17.77
CA ASN A 312 9.58 -27.19 -16.83
C ASN A 312 11.07 -27.57 -16.76
N THR A 313 11.93 -26.54 -16.68
CA THR A 313 13.38 -26.69 -16.77
C THR A 313 14.04 -26.04 -15.57
N ASP A 314 14.97 -26.78 -14.95
CA ASP A 314 15.71 -26.32 -13.79
C ASP A 314 17.05 -25.72 -14.25
N ILE A 315 17.33 -24.47 -13.91
CA ILE A 315 18.60 -23.77 -14.17
C ILE A 315 19.23 -23.45 -12.82
N LEU A 316 20.20 -24.25 -12.38
CA LEU A 316 20.64 -24.27 -10.98
C LEU A 316 22.15 -24.09 -10.82
N ARG A 317 22.60 -23.21 -9.90
CA ARG A 317 24.02 -23.12 -9.47
C ARG A 317 25.02 -22.89 -10.61
N ASN A 318 24.59 -22.25 -11.70
CA ASN A 318 25.48 -21.90 -12.79
C ASN A 318 26.25 -20.61 -12.47
N ASN A 319 27.49 -20.53 -12.91
CA ASN A 319 28.30 -19.32 -12.86
C ASN A 319 28.41 -18.75 -14.28
N ILE A 320 27.77 -17.61 -14.51
CA ILE A 320 27.58 -17.00 -15.82
C ILE A 320 28.35 -15.69 -15.87
N THR A 321 29.30 -15.61 -16.79
CA THR A 321 29.97 -14.37 -17.17
C THR A 321 29.71 -14.08 -18.64
N ALA A 322 29.16 -12.90 -18.93
CA ALA A 322 28.93 -12.40 -20.29
C ALA A 322 29.49 -10.97 -20.44
N ASP A 323 30.26 -10.74 -21.50
CA ASP A 323 30.94 -9.47 -21.80
C ASP A 323 30.72 -9.10 -23.27
N ALA A 324 30.01 -8.00 -23.54
CA ALA A 324 29.67 -7.59 -24.91
C ALA A 324 29.78 -6.08 -25.13
N ASP A 325 30.04 -5.67 -26.37
CA ASP A 325 29.85 -4.26 -26.77
C ASP A 325 28.37 -3.94 -27.06
N GLY A 326 27.54 -4.93 -27.42
CA GLY A 326 26.08 -4.82 -27.55
C GLY A 326 25.36 -5.33 -26.31
N GLU A 327 24.62 -6.45 -26.43
CA GLU A 327 23.84 -7.02 -25.32
C GLU A 327 24.60 -8.14 -24.61
N ALA A 328 24.64 -8.10 -23.27
CA ALA A 328 25.20 -9.14 -22.43
C ALA A 328 24.10 -9.79 -21.56
N CYS A 329 23.68 -10.99 -21.93
CA CYS A 329 22.50 -11.63 -21.37
C CYS A 329 22.82 -12.98 -20.71
N GLY A 330 22.29 -13.17 -19.50
CA GLY A 330 22.38 -14.45 -18.79
C GLY A 330 21.46 -15.50 -19.39
N ILE A 331 20.15 -15.31 -19.21
CA ILE A 331 19.10 -16.14 -19.80
C ILE A 331 18.27 -15.26 -20.75
N TYR A 332 18.17 -15.69 -21.99
CA TYR A 332 17.43 -14.96 -23.02
C TYR A 332 16.42 -15.86 -23.73
N THR A 333 15.21 -15.32 -23.93
CA THR A 333 14.22 -15.87 -24.87
C THR A 333 13.76 -14.80 -25.84
N ASN A 334 13.60 -15.13 -27.13
CA ASN A 334 13.26 -14.15 -28.17
C ASN A 334 11.76 -13.76 -28.13
N TYR A 335 11.35 -13.06 -27.06
CA TYR A 335 9.97 -12.69 -26.76
C TYR A 335 9.04 -13.88 -26.50
N TYR A 336 9.51 -14.87 -25.74
CA TYR A 336 8.70 -16.00 -25.28
C TYR A 336 8.85 -16.22 -23.78
N ASP A 337 8.17 -17.23 -23.25
CA ASP A 337 7.92 -17.33 -21.82
C ASP A 337 8.89 -18.31 -21.14
N ILE A 338 9.20 -18.05 -19.87
CA ILE A 338 9.67 -19.06 -18.91
C ILE A 338 8.45 -19.55 -18.13
N ILE A 339 8.25 -20.88 -18.11
CA ILE A 339 7.04 -21.50 -17.56
C ILE A 339 7.42 -22.69 -16.69
N ASP A 340 6.77 -22.86 -15.54
CA ASP A 340 6.87 -24.05 -14.69
C ASP A 340 8.32 -24.40 -14.27
N SER A 341 9.21 -23.42 -14.19
CA SER A 341 10.66 -23.63 -14.11
C SER A 341 11.25 -23.18 -12.77
N ALA A 342 12.49 -23.58 -12.49
CA ALA A 342 13.26 -23.14 -11.33
C ALA A 342 14.58 -22.53 -11.78
N ILE A 343 14.87 -21.30 -11.36
CA ILE A 343 16.13 -20.60 -11.60
C ILE A 343 16.72 -20.29 -10.23
N GLU A 344 17.65 -21.12 -9.76
CA GLU A 344 18.10 -21.06 -8.36
C GLU A 344 19.62 -21.05 -8.19
N ASP A 345 20.10 -20.28 -7.22
CA ASP A 345 21.50 -20.22 -6.80
C ASP A 345 22.51 -19.90 -7.92
N ASN A 346 22.08 -19.27 -9.01
CA ASN A 346 22.98 -18.89 -10.11
C ASN A 346 23.68 -17.56 -9.81
N VAL A 347 24.87 -17.39 -10.40
CA VAL A 347 25.63 -16.14 -10.37
C VAL A 347 25.70 -15.60 -11.79
N PHE A 348 25.27 -14.35 -11.98
CA PHE A 348 25.31 -13.60 -13.23
C PHE A 348 26.26 -12.42 -13.05
N ASP A 349 27.34 -12.38 -13.84
CA ASP A 349 28.32 -11.29 -13.90
C ASP A 349 28.35 -10.76 -15.34
N LEU A 350 27.63 -9.66 -15.56
CA LEU A 350 27.28 -9.16 -16.88
C LEU A 350 27.86 -7.77 -17.11
N TYR A 351 28.53 -7.60 -18.25
CA TYR A 351 29.13 -6.35 -18.64
C TYR A 351 28.78 -5.99 -20.08
N SER A 352 28.23 -4.79 -20.28
CA SER A 352 27.97 -4.21 -21.60
C SER A 352 28.62 -2.82 -21.75
N ASN A 353 29.35 -2.59 -22.84
CA ASN A 353 29.87 -1.26 -23.20
C ASN A 353 28.89 -0.40 -24.02
N GLY A 354 27.78 -0.96 -24.49
CA GLY A 354 26.85 -0.29 -25.41
C GLY A 354 25.45 -0.27 -24.86
N ASP A 355 24.71 -1.35 -25.11
CA ASP A 355 23.26 -1.36 -24.96
C ASP A 355 22.85 -1.93 -23.58
N TYR A 356 22.70 -3.26 -23.46
CA TYR A 356 22.00 -3.86 -22.32
C TYR A 356 22.83 -4.91 -21.57
N ALA A 357 22.70 -4.96 -20.25
CA ALA A 357 23.19 -6.06 -19.40
C ALA A 357 22.04 -6.68 -18.60
N ASP A 358 21.49 -7.80 -19.10
CA ASP A 358 20.28 -8.41 -18.55
C ASP A 358 20.52 -9.80 -17.95
N GLY A 359 20.23 -9.95 -16.65
CA GLY A 359 20.25 -11.25 -15.97
C GLY A 359 19.32 -12.25 -16.65
N ILE A 360 18.04 -11.86 -16.73
CA ILE A 360 16.96 -12.62 -17.37
C ILE A 360 16.19 -11.65 -18.28
N TYR A 361 16.14 -11.93 -19.58
CA TYR A 361 15.37 -11.17 -20.57
C TYR A 361 14.36 -12.09 -21.27
N VAL A 362 13.06 -11.88 -21.01
CA VAL A 362 11.99 -12.79 -21.46
C VAL A 362 10.67 -12.05 -21.67
N LYS A 363 9.69 -12.68 -22.33
CA LYS A 363 8.36 -12.08 -22.47
C LYS A 363 7.47 -12.27 -21.27
N ASN A 364 7.37 -13.48 -20.72
CA ASN A 364 6.59 -13.70 -19.50
C ASN A 364 7.33 -14.66 -18.59
N ILE A 365 7.10 -14.52 -17.29
CA ILE A 365 7.50 -15.48 -16.28
C ILE A 365 6.22 -16.01 -15.64
N ASN A 366 6.01 -17.32 -15.72
CA ASN A 366 4.78 -17.95 -15.26
C ASN A 366 5.08 -19.18 -14.40
N ASN A 367 4.47 -19.24 -13.22
CA ASN A 367 4.60 -20.37 -12.28
C ASN A 367 6.07 -20.81 -12.09
N THR A 368 6.96 -19.83 -11.92
CA THR A 368 8.41 -20.04 -11.89
C THR A 368 8.97 -19.58 -10.55
N ILE A 369 9.94 -20.34 -10.03
CA ILE A 369 10.68 -20.01 -8.81
C ILE A 369 12.03 -19.42 -9.22
N ILE A 370 12.34 -18.23 -8.73
CA ILE A 370 13.61 -17.54 -8.96
C ILE A 370 14.18 -17.20 -7.59
N SER A 371 15.15 -18.01 -7.12
CA SER A 371 15.59 -17.95 -5.73
C SER A 371 17.10 -18.02 -5.54
N GLY A 372 17.64 -17.23 -4.60
CA GLY A 372 19.05 -17.34 -4.20
C GLY A 372 20.07 -16.91 -5.26
N ASN A 373 19.63 -16.28 -6.35
CA ASN A 373 20.53 -15.87 -7.43
C ASN A 373 21.25 -14.56 -7.08
N THR A 374 22.43 -14.36 -7.66
CA THR A 374 23.18 -13.10 -7.59
C THR A 374 23.30 -12.51 -8.99
N PHE A 375 22.73 -11.33 -9.20
CA PHE A 375 22.79 -10.56 -10.43
C PHE A 375 23.74 -9.37 -10.26
N THR A 376 24.82 -9.35 -11.01
CA THR A 376 25.72 -8.20 -11.13
C THR A 376 25.71 -7.73 -12.57
N GLY A 377 25.26 -6.49 -12.77
CA GLY A 377 25.08 -5.89 -14.09
C GLY A 377 25.77 -4.54 -14.17
N LEU A 378 26.64 -4.38 -15.16
CA LEU A 378 27.31 -3.12 -15.48
C LEU A 378 27.05 -2.79 -16.95
N ALA A 379 26.34 -1.70 -17.21
CA ALA A 379 25.99 -1.29 -18.58
C ALA A 379 26.23 0.19 -18.82
N TYR A 380 26.30 0.56 -20.10
CA TYR A 380 26.28 1.95 -20.51
C TYR A 380 24.84 2.49 -20.55
N ASP A 381 23.92 1.85 -21.27
CA ASP A 381 22.52 2.28 -21.39
C ASP A 381 21.65 1.68 -20.26
N GLU A 382 21.38 0.37 -20.26
CA GLU A 382 20.47 -0.24 -19.25
C GLU A 382 21.03 -1.52 -18.63
N ALA A 383 20.83 -1.67 -17.32
CA ALA A 383 21.21 -2.88 -16.59
C ALA A 383 20.01 -3.45 -15.84
N SER A 384 19.64 -4.69 -16.15
CA SER A 384 18.49 -5.33 -15.53
C SER A 384 18.86 -6.62 -14.83
N GLY A 385 18.32 -6.82 -13.62
CA GLY A 385 18.33 -8.14 -12.99
C GLY A 385 17.37 -9.07 -13.74
N MET A 386 16.14 -8.60 -13.88
CA MET A 386 15.07 -9.26 -14.61
C MET A 386 14.29 -8.23 -15.42
N TRP A 387 14.36 -8.34 -16.74
CA TRP A 387 13.54 -7.59 -17.68
C TRP A 387 12.49 -8.52 -18.31
N VAL A 388 11.21 -8.22 -18.06
CA VAL A 388 10.08 -9.00 -18.56
C VAL A 388 9.19 -8.14 -19.45
N ASP A 389 9.21 -8.33 -20.77
CA ASP A 389 8.40 -7.54 -21.75
C ASP A 389 6.87 -7.76 -21.63
N GLY A 390 6.46 -8.58 -20.68
CA GLY A 390 5.08 -8.97 -20.46
C GLY A 390 4.82 -9.06 -18.97
N ASN A 391 4.41 -10.22 -18.50
CA ASN A 391 3.86 -10.40 -17.17
C ASN A 391 4.71 -11.33 -16.32
N ILE A 392 4.75 -11.04 -15.02
CA ILE A 392 5.17 -11.96 -13.97
C ILE A 392 3.90 -12.50 -13.31
N ILE A 393 3.66 -13.81 -13.42
CA ILE A 393 2.39 -14.45 -13.05
C ILE A 393 2.67 -15.67 -12.17
N GLU A 394 1.95 -15.80 -11.05
CA GLU A 394 1.98 -16.99 -10.18
C GLU A 394 3.41 -17.40 -9.78
N SER A 395 4.33 -16.45 -9.70
CA SER A 395 5.77 -16.72 -9.57
C SER A 395 6.31 -16.29 -8.22
N THR A 396 7.39 -16.94 -7.77
CA THR A 396 8.07 -16.62 -6.51
C THR A 396 9.47 -16.12 -6.83
N ILE A 397 9.80 -14.90 -6.41
CA ILE A 397 11.10 -14.27 -6.59
C ILE A 397 11.64 -13.95 -5.19
N GLU A 398 12.52 -14.80 -4.65
CA GLU A 398 12.95 -14.70 -3.26
C GLU A 398 14.45 -14.85 -3.02
N ASP A 399 14.96 -14.24 -1.95
CA ASP A 399 16.37 -14.39 -1.51
C ASP A 399 17.43 -14.05 -2.60
N ASN A 400 17.10 -13.23 -3.61
CA ASN A 400 18.04 -12.85 -4.66
C ASN A 400 18.82 -11.57 -4.29
N VAL A 401 20.02 -11.43 -4.85
CA VAL A 401 20.85 -10.23 -4.74
C VAL A 401 20.95 -9.57 -6.10
N PHE A 402 20.62 -8.29 -6.20
CA PHE A 402 20.75 -7.47 -7.39
C PHE A 402 21.74 -6.33 -7.12
N ASP A 403 22.79 -6.22 -7.93
CA ASP A 403 23.80 -5.16 -7.89
C ASP A 403 24.00 -4.62 -9.31
N LEU A 404 23.27 -3.54 -9.61
CA LEU A 404 23.13 -3.00 -10.96
C LEU A 404 23.69 -1.57 -11.00
N THR A 405 24.54 -1.28 -11.98
CA THR A 405 25.10 0.06 -12.18
C THR A 405 25.11 0.45 -13.64
N VAL A 406 24.62 1.66 -13.92
CA VAL A 406 24.59 2.28 -15.25
C VAL A 406 25.43 3.56 -15.26
N TYR A 407 26.20 3.79 -16.34
CA TYR A 407 27.18 4.88 -16.43
C TYR A 407 26.89 5.99 -17.44
N ASP A 408 25.83 5.92 -18.27
CA ASP A 408 25.61 6.93 -19.31
C ASP A 408 25.15 8.29 -18.78
N TYR A 409 25.80 9.38 -19.19
CA TYR A 409 25.46 10.76 -18.81
C TYR A 409 24.65 11.51 -19.90
N ASP A 410 24.42 10.90 -21.07
CA ASP A 410 23.85 11.56 -22.25
C ASP A 410 22.33 11.30 -22.47
N TYR A 411 21.64 10.84 -21.41
CA TYR A 411 20.18 10.68 -21.16
C TYR A 411 19.57 9.31 -21.51
N TYR A 412 18.75 8.80 -20.56
CA TYR A 412 17.83 7.64 -20.55
C TYR A 412 18.29 6.32 -19.90
N GLY A 413 19.55 6.18 -19.49
CA GLY A 413 20.02 4.91 -18.94
C GLY A 413 19.44 4.52 -17.56
N GLY A 414 18.81 3.34 -17.49
CA GLY A 414 18.07 2.86 -16.32
C GLY A 414 18.61 1.56 -15.71
N ALA A 415 18.55 1.45 -14.38
CA ALA A 415 18.86 0.23 -13.63
C ALA A 415 17.58 -0.39 -13.07
N TYR A 416 17.25 -1.61 -13.48
CA TYR A 416 15.96 -2.26 -13.21
C TYR A 416 16.15 -3.61 -12.51
N ALA A 417 15.85 -3.71 -11.21
CA ALA A 417 16.05 -4.98 -10.50
C ALA A 417 15.03 -6.04 -10.92
N ILE A 418 13.73 -5.77 -10.73
CA ILE A 418 12.63 -6.64 -11.15
C ILE A 418 11.61 -5.78 -11.90
N TYR A 419 11.60 -5.88 -13.23
CA TYR A 419 10.76 -5.05 -14.09
C TYR A 419 9.86 -5.88 -15.00
N ALA A 420 8.58 -5.51 -15.07
CA ALA A 420 7.60 -6.07 -15.99
C ALA A 420 6.93 -4.97 -16.84
N GLU A 421 7.01 -5.03 -18.17
CA GLU A 421 6.34 -4.07 -19.06
C GLU A 421 4.80 -4.18 -19.05
N TYR A 422 4.23 -5.22 -18.45
CA TYR A 422 2.80 -5.32 -18.24
C TYR A 422 2.50 -5.43 -16.74
N ASN A 423 2.26 -6.64 -16.23
CA ASN A 423 1.69 -6.81 -14.90
C ASN A 423 2.55 -7.73 -14.04
N ILE A 424 2.53 -7.45 -12.74
CA ILE A 424 2.88 -8.43 -11.71
C ILE A 424 1.56 -8.93 -11.11
N THR A 425 1.31 -10.23 -11.16
CA THR A 425 0.01 -10.80 -10.76
C THR A 425 0.18 -12.11 -9.99
N ASN A 426 -0.56 -12.27 -8.88
CA ASN A 426 -0.55 -13.49 -8.06
C ASN A 426 0.87 -13.95 -7.67
N SER A 427 1.80 -13.02 -7.50
CA SER A 427 3.23 -13.34 -7.34
C SER A 427 3.74 -12.93 -5.97
N VAL A 428 4.79 -13.62 -5.50
CA VAL A 428 5.45 -13.37 -4.22
C VAL A 428 6.86 -12.89 -4.50
N ILE A 429 7.21 -11.71 -4.01
CA ILE A 429 8.54 -11.11 -4.15
C ILE A 429 9.05 -10.80 -2.75
N SER A 430 10.02 -11.58 -2.24
CA SER A 430 10.42 -11.42 -0.84
C SER A 430 11.90 -11.64 -0.54
N LEU A 431 12.40 -11.02 0.54
CA LEU A 431 13.77 -11.23 1.02
C LEU A 431 14.89 -10.88 0.01
N ASN A 432 14.57 -10.14 -1.06
CA ASN A 432 15.56 -9.73 -2.04
C ASN A 432 16.38 -8.55 -1.53
N SER A 433 17.67 -8.52 -1.89
CA SER A 433 18.59 -7.41 -1.63
C SER A 433 18.88 -6.69 -2.95
N ILE A 434 18.35 -5.49 -3.11
CA ILE A 434 18.39 -4.71 -4.35
C ILE A 434 19.29 -3.50 -4.16
N THR A 435 20.28 -3.37 -5.04
CA THR A 435 21.09 -2.17 -5.24
C THR A 435 21.04 -1.78 -6.72
N ALA A 436 20.53 -0.59 -7.00
CA ALA A 436 20.43 -0.05 -8.36
C ALA A 436 20.94 1.39 -8.37
N ASN A 437 22.00 1.62 -9.15
CA ASN A 437 22.58 2.95 -9.32
C ASN A 437 22.50 3.35 -10.79
N ALA A 438 21.84 4.46 -11.08
CA ALA A 438 21.66 4.93 -12.44
C ALA A 438 21.80 6.44 -12.55
N SER A 439 22.07 6.91 -13.77
CA SER A 439 22.12 8.31 -14.12
C SER A 439 20.76 8.90 -14.51
N TYR A 440 19.77 8.05 -14.82
CA TYR A 440 18.40 8.45 -15.13
C TYR A 440 17.38 7.81 -14.19
N GLY A 441 17.24 6.48 -14.18
CA GLY A 441 16.21 5.82 -13.39
C GLY A 441 16.71 4.61 -12.60
N ALA A 442 16.48 4.59 -11.29
CA ALA A 442 16.80 3.46 -10.42
C ALA A 442 15.51 2.81 -9.89
N TYR A 443 15.21 1.60 -10.37
CA TYR A 443 13.94 0.92 -10.13
C TYR A 443 14.13 -0.39 -9.37
N GLY A 444 13.39 -0.53 -8.27
CA GLY A 444 13.35 -1.75 -7.46
C GLY A 444 12.43 -2.81 -8.05
N VAL A 445 11.20 -2.90 -7.54
CA VAL A 445 10.16 -3.81 -8.04
C VAL A 445 9.11 -2.98 -8.77
N CYS A 446 9.02 -3.14 -10.09
CA CYS A 446 8.18 -2.28 -10.90
C CYS A 446 7.37 -3.07 -11.94
N ALA A 447 6.12 -2.67 -12.10
CA ALA A 447 5.29 -3.06 -13.24
C ALA A 447 4.91 -1.79 -14.00
N TYR A 448 4.93 -1.83 -15.32
CA TYR A 448 4.51 -0.67 -16.11
C TYR A 448 3.00 -0.46 -16.05
N ASN A 449 2.19 -1.53 -16.03
CA ASN A 449 0.74 -1.43 -15.85
C ASN A 449 0.36 -1.73 -14.40
N TYR A 450 -0.08 -2.94 -14.07
CA TYR A 450 -0.69 -3.25 -12.78
C TYR A 450 0.19 -4.12 -11.86
N ILE A 451 0.06 -3.91 -10.55
CA ILE A 451 0.43 -4.91 -9.52
C ILE A 451 -0.84 -5.42 -8.86
N ILE A 452 -1.14 -6.72 -9.00
CA ILE A 452 -2.44 -7.30 -8.61
C ILE A 452 -2.26 -8.58 -7.80
N ASP A 453 -3.04 -8.75 -6.74
CA ASP A 453 -3.14 -10.02 -5.98
C ASP A 453 -1.76 -10.55 -5.51
N SER A 454 -0.80 -9.65 -5.25
CA SER A 454 0.61 -10.02 -5.03
C SER A 454 1.09 -9.70 -3.61
N SER A 455 2.20 -10.32 -3.20
CA SER A 455 2.91 -10.04 -1.95
C SER A 455 4.31 -9.54 -2.25
N ILE A 456 4.69 -8.39 -1.70
CA ILE A 456 6.03 -7.83 -1.79
C ILE A 456 6.52 -7.59 -0.36
N GLU A 457 7.36 -8.50 0.16
CA GLU A 457 7.62 -8.61 1.60
C GLU A 457 9.10 -8.68 1.97
N ASP A 458 9.52 -7.99 3.04
CA ASP A 458 10.85 -8.11 3.63
C ASP A 458 12.04 -7.89 2.66
N ASN A 459 11.85 -7.12 1.59
CA ASN A 459 12.93 -6.78 0.65
C ASN A 459 13.73 -5.56 1.15
N VAL A 460 14.99 -5.46 0.74
CA VAL A 460 15.89 -4.34 1.06
C VAL A 460 16.30 -3.64 -0.23
N PHE A 461 16.09 -2.32 -0.31
CA PHE A 461 16.36 -1.52 -1.50
C PHE A 461 17.35 -0.40 -1.19
N TYR A 462 18.36 -0.26 -2.05
CA TYR A 462 19.25 0.89 -2.13
C TYR A 462 19.26 1.41 -3.57
N LEU A 463 18.50 2.47 -3.80
CA LEU A 463 18.29 3.06 -5.13
C LEU A 463 18.91 4.45 -5.15
N ALA A 464 19.76 4.73 -6.14
CA ALA A 464 20.43 6.02 -6.25
C ALA A 464 20.46 6.56 -7.68
N GLY A 465 20.06 7.82 -7.81
CA GLY A 465 20.14 8.66 -8.99
C GLY A 465 21.14 9.81 -8.81
N ASP A 466 22.15 9.90 -9.68
CA ASP A 466 23.29 10.83 -9.53
C ASP A 466 23.26 12.11 -10.42
N ASP A 467 22.25 12.30 -11.28
CA ASP A 467 22.16 13.46 -12.21
C ASP A 467 20.79 14.16 -12.23
N GLY A 468 20.72 15.38 -12.76
CA GLY A 468 19.70 16.40 -12.51
C GLY A 468 18.25 16.13 -12.93
N TYR A 469 17.94 15.00 -13.57
CA TYR A 469 16.57 14.56 -13.88
C TYR A 469 16.29 13.12 -13.41
N THR A 470 17.00 12.67 -12.37
CA THR A 470 16.91 11.28 -11.93
C THR A 470 15.66 10.98 -11.13
N GLU A 471 15.16 9.76 -11.30
CA GLU A 471 14.07 9.14 -10.55
C GLU A 471 14.57 7.91 -9.80
N ALA A 472 14.06 7.70 -8.58
CA ALA A 472 14.30 6.48 -7.81
C ALA A 472 12.98 5.95 -7.24
N LEU A 473 12.58 4.74 -7.64
CA LEU A 473 11.30 4.12 -7.29
C LEU A 473 11.51 2.77 -6.63
N GLY A 474 11.08 2.64 -5.37
CA GLY A 474 11.14 1.39 -4.59
C GLY A 474 10.24 0.30 -5.15
N ILE A 475 8.94 0.46 -4.96
CA ILE A 475 7.90 -0.48 -5.40
C ILE A 475 6.82 0.31 -6.13
N GLY A 476 6.48 -0.04 -7.37
CA GLY A 476 5.41 0.71 -8.03
C GLY A 476 4.83 0.16 -9.31
N ALA A 477 3.65 0.70 -9.62
CA ALA A 477 2.91 0.53 -10.87
C ALA A 477 2.96 1.86 -11.64
N TYR A 478 3.45 1.87 -12.88
CA TYR A 478 3.79 3.12 -13.57
C TYR A 478 2.58 3.84 -14.21
N GLU A 479 1.77 3.12 -14.98
CA GLU A 479 0.62 3.70 -15.71
C GLU A 479 -0.73 3.32 -15.08
N GLU A 480 -0.80 2.31 -14.22
CA GLU A 480 -2.07 1.79 -13.71
C GLU A 480 -1.99 1.50 -12.19
N ASP A 481 -2.92 0.68 -11.69
CA ASP A 481 -3.20 0.52 -10.26
C ASP A 481 -2.29 -0.48 -9.52
N ILE A 482 -2.20 -0.29 -8.20
CA ILE A 482 -1.85 -1.35 -7.22
C ILE A 482 -3.15 -1.86 -6.59
N ILE A 483 -3.47 -3.14 -6.78
CA ILE A 483 -4.76 -3.74 -6.40
C ILE A 483 -4.56 -5.00 -5.54
N ASN A 484 -5.28 -5.09 -4.42
CA ASN A 484 -5.33 -6.28 -3.55
C ASN A 484 -3.93 -6.85 -3.26
N THR A 485 -2.97 -5.97 -3.02
CA THR A 485 -1.55 -6.31 -2.87
C THR A 485 -1.11 -6.04 -1.44
N THR A 486 -0.32 -6.96 -0.88
CA THR A 486 0.31 -6.81 0.43
C THR A 486 1.76 -6.34 0.22
N ILE A 487 2.12 -5.19 0.78
CA ILE A 487 3.46 -4.63 0.74
C ILE A 487 3.91 -4.46 2.19
N SER A 488 4.74 -5.36 2.71
CA SER A 488 5.07 -5.36 4.14
C SER A 488 6.52 -5.64 4.52
N GLY A 489 6.99 -5.02 5.60
CA GLY A 489 8.33 -5.27 6.15
C GLY A 489 9.51 -4.83 5.27
N ASN A 490 9.26 -4.12 4.16
CA ASN A 490 10.30 -3.70 3.24
C ASN A 490 11.13 -2.55 3.82
N ASN A 491 12.43 -2.52 3.51
CA ASN A 491 13.35 -1.45 3.87
C ASN A 491 13.83 -0.73 2.59
N ILE A 492 13.19 0.38 2.26
CA ILE A 492 13.41 1.13 1.04
C ILE A 492 14.26 2.37 1.34
N THR A 493 15.39 2.50 0.66
CA THR A 493 16.16 3.75 0.59
C THR A 493 16.26 4.19 -0.87
N ALA A 494 15.66 5.34 -1.19
CA ALA A 494 15.67 5.90 -2.54
C ALA A 494 16.19 7.35 -2.52
N GLU A 495 17.28 7.61 -3.23
CA GLU A 495 17.87 8.94 -3.40
C GLU A 495 17.84 9.33 -4.88
N ALA A 496 17.32 10.52 -5.19
CA ALA A 496 17.23 11.03 -6.55
C ALA A 496 17.41 12.55 -6.59
N TYR A 497 17.62 13.11 -7.79
CA TYR A 497 17.61 14.57 -7.97
C TYR A 497 16.22 15.11 -8.21
N TRP A 498 15.39 14.45 -9.00
CA TRP A 498 14.08 14.99 -9.36
C TRP A 498 12.97 14.41 -8.50
N TRP A 499 12.84 13.08 -8.47
CA TRP A 499 11.77 12.42 -7.74
C TRP A 499 12.24 11.13 -7.06
N ALA A 500 11.98 11.01 -5.76
CA ALA A 500 12.22 9.80 -5.00
C ALA A 500 10.90 9.30 -4.39
N CYS A 501 10.53 8.05 -4.67
CA CYS A 501 9.31 7.45 -4.16
C CYS A 501 9.57 6.07 -3.54
N GLY A 502 8.95 5.84 -2.39
CA GLY A 502 9.01 4.56 -1.69
C GLY A 502 8.12 3.53 -2.35
N ILE A 503 6.81 3.76 -2.27
CA ILE A 503 5.76 2.90 -2.83
C ILE A 503 4.82 3.80 -3.64
N GLY A 504 4.55 3.48 -4.91
CA GLY A 504 3.57 4.29 -5.63
C GLY A 504 2.86 3.70 -6.84
N ALA A 505 1.66 4.23 -7.10
CA ALA A 505 0.87 4.04 -8.32
C ALA A 505 0.86 5.36 -9.12
N TYR A 506 1.61 5.40 -10.22
CA TYR A 506 2.03 6.63 -10.91
C TYR A 506 1.05 7.11 -11.98
N GLY A 507 0.08 6.27 -12.37
CA GLY A 507 -0.93 6.63 -13.35
C GLY A 507 -2.36 6.54 -12.83
N GLU A 508 -2.61 5.85 -11.72
CA GLU A 508 -3.98 5.56 -11.25
C GLU A 508 -4.03 5.42 -9.69
N ASP A 509 -4.64 4.34 -9.17
CA ASP A 509 -5.08 4.20 -7.77
C ASP A 509 -4.28 3.14 -6.97
N ILE A 510 -4.33 3.26 -5.64
CA ILE A 510 -4.05 2.16 -4.70
C ILE A 510 -5.38 1.65 -4.13
N ILE A 511 -5.71 0.38 -4.38
CA ILE A 511 -7.04 -0.20 -4.09
C ILE A 511 -6.90 -1.50 -3.31
N ASP A 512 -7.74 -1.69 -2.28
CA ASP A 512 -7.87 -2.94 -1.53
C ASP A 512 -6.53 -3.49 -0.97
N SER A 513 -5.54 -2.62 -0.76
CA SER A 513 -4.16 -3.02 -0.51
C SER A 513 -3.73 -2.78 0.93
N ALA A 514 -2.76 -3.57 1.41
CA ALA A 514 -2.20 -3.49 2.76
C ALA A 514 -0.73 -3.08 2.67
N ILE A 515 -0.39 -1.90 3.18
CA ILE A 515 0.96 -1.35 3.22
C ILE A 515 1.38 -1.29 4.70
N GLU A 516 2.15 -2.27 5.16
CA GLU A 516 2.34 -2.53 6.59
C GLU A 516 3.82 -2.64 7.02
N ASP A 517 4.19 -2.03 8.15
CA ASP A 517 5.50 -2.22 8.80
C ASP A 517 6.73 -1.94 7.90
N ASN A 518 6.60 -1.09 6.87
CA ASN A 518 7.72 -0.74 5.99
C ASN A 518 8.59 0.38 6.60
N ILE A 519 9.89 0.34 6.33
CA ILE A 519 10.82 1.44 6.58
C ILE A 519 11.12 2.10 5.24
N ILE A 520 10.73 3.37 5.07
CA ILE A 520 10.85 4.09 3.80
C ILE A 520 11.66 5.35 4.05
N ASN A 521 12.81 5.47 3.38
CA ASN A 521 13.65 6.66 3.42
C ASN A 521 13.82 7.19 1.99
N VAL A 522 13.14 8.29 1.69
CA VAL A 522 13.17 8.92 0.36
C VAL A 522 13.80 10.30 0.44
N THR A 523 14.62 10.63 -0.55
CA THR A 523 15.34 11.90 -0.58
C THR A 523 15.48 12.44 -2.01
N ALA A 524 14.88 13.60 -2.26
CA ALA A 524 15.03 14.36 -3.50
C ALA A 524 15.83 15.66 -3.27
N ARG A 525 16.81 15.96 -4.14
CA ARG A 525 17.79 17.05 -3.89
C ARG A 525 18.03 18.02 -5.06
N GLY A 526 17.21 18.03 -6.09
CA GLY A 526 17.30 18.98 -7.21
C GLY A 526 16.93 20.41 -6.80
N ASN A 527 16.90 21.32 -7.78
CA ASN A 527 16.82 22.77 -7.51
C ASN A 527 15.45 23.41 -7.74
N ASP A 528 14.54 22.79 -8.51
CA ASP A 528 13.21 23.31 -8.83
C ASP A 528 12.26 22.10 -9.07
N GLU A 529 11.03 22.12 -8.52
CA GLU A 529 9.98 21.11 -8.74
C GLU A 529 10.42 19.67 -8.40
N VAL A 530 10.83 19.45 -7.15
CA VAL A 530 11.36 18.16 -6.68
C VAL A 530 10.48 17.53 -5.60
N TYR A 531 10.25 16.22 -5.73
CA TYR A 531 9.24 15.50 -4.96
C TYR A 531 9.88 14.34 -4.19
N ALA A 532 9.48 14.16 -2.94
CA ALA A 532 9.89 13.03 -2.12
C ALA A 532 8.67 12.43 -1.41
N ASP A 533 8.23 11.26 -1.88
CA ASP A 533 6.97 10.66 -1.45
C ASP A 533 7.19 9.30 -0.80
N GLY A 534 6.69 9.13 0.42
CA GLY A 534 6.72 7.85 1.09
C GLY A 534 5.83 6.82 0.40
N ILE A 535 4.53 7.12 0.39
CA ILE A 535 3.49 6.36 -0.31
C ILE A 535 2.75 7.33 -1.24
N TYR A 536 2.68 7.00 -2.52
CA TYR A 536 2.16 7.88 -3.57
C TYR A 536 1.05 7.20 -4.39
N ALA A 537 -0.03 7.91 -4.66
CA ALA A 537 -1.01 7.57 -5.68
C ALA A 537 -1.31 8.82 -6.51
N ASP A 538 -1.26 8.72 -7.84
CA ASP A 538 -1.62 9.86 -8.69
C ASP A 538 -3.10 10.20 -8.51
N TYR A 539 -3.98 9.20 -8.32
CA TYR A 539 -5.39 9.43 -7.99
C TYR A 539 -5.72 9.00 -6.56
N ASN A 540 -6.43 7.88 -6.37
CA ASN A 540 -7.10 7.58 -5.11
C ASN A 540 -6.38 6.49 -4.31
N ILE A 541 -6.51 6.59 -2.98
CA ILE A 541 -6.22 5.48 -2.06
C ILE A 541 -7.56 5.00 -1.49
N THR A 542 -7.99 3.80 -1.89
CA THR A 542 -9.34 3.30 -1.58
C THR A 542 -9.31 1.95 -0.87
N ASN A 543 -10.13 1.81 0.18
CA ASN A 543 -10.32 0.57 0.95
C ASN A 543 -8.99 -0.10 1.35
N SER A 544 -7.99 0.71 1.66
CA SER A 544 -6.62 0.26 1.90
C SER A 544 -6.22 0.48 3.36
N VAL A 545 -5.29 -0.36 3.84
CA VAL A 545 -4.73 -0.29 5.19
C VAL A 545 -3.28 0.15 5.09
N ILE A 546 -2.94 1.27 5.72
CA ILE A 546 -1.59 1.79 5.81
C ILE A 546 -1.22 1.81 7.30
N SER A 547 -0.43 0.83 7.75
CA SER A 547 -0.20 0.61 9.18
C SER A 547 1.26 0.40 9.57
N GLY A 548 1.70 0.97 10.69
CA GLY A 548 3.01 0.65 11.29
C GLY A 548 4.25 1.09 10.47
N ASN A 549 4.07 1.86 9.39
CA ASN A 549 5.17 2.29 8.54
C ASN A 549 6.00 3.39 9.21
N ASN A 550 7.31 3.37 8.98
CA ASN A 550 8.24 4.42 9.39
C ASN A 550 8.79 5.11 8.14
N ILE A 551 8.23 6.27 7.82
CA ILE A 551 8.48 7.02 6.61
C ILE A 551 9.30 8.27 6.95
N THR A 552 10.44 8.42 6.29
CA THR A 552 11.25 9.63 6.30
C THR A 552 11.33 10.17 4.88
N ALA A 553 10.78 11.36 4.66
CA ALA A 553 10.78 12.02 3.37
C ALA A 553 11.55 13.35 3.46
N TYR A 554 12.49 13.54 2.56
CA TYR A 554 13.29 14.76 2.47
C TYR A 554 13.21 15.30 1.05
N SER A 555 12.86 16.58 0.91
CA SER A 555 12.90 17.28 -0.38
C SER A 555 13.41 18.71 -0.25
N ASN A 556 13.74 19.33 -1.38
CA ASN A 556 13.96 20.77 -1.44
C ASN A 556 12.68 21.55 -1.79
N ASP A 557 11.61 20.92 -2.27
CA ASP A 557 10.39 21.61 -2.70
C ASP A 557 9.13 20.97 -2.08
N TRP A 558 8.85 19.71 -2.41
CA TRP A 558 7.67 18.98 -1.94
C TRP A 558 8.05 17.66 -1.27
N ALA A 559 7.58 17.43 -0.04
CA ALA A 559 7.76 16.15 0.64
C ALA A 559 6.47 15.66 1.30
N CYS A 560 6.15 14.38 1.12
CA CYS A 560 4.93 13.75 1.63
C CYS A 560 5.19 12.43 2.34
N GLY A 561 4.47 12.19 3.43
CA GLY A 561 4.36 10.86 4.04
C GLY A 561 3.46 9.95 3.21
N ILE A 562 2.22 10.39 2.99
CA ILE A 562 1.23 9.82 2.06
C ILE A 562 0.77 10.93 1.13
N ASP A 563 0.78 10.68 -0.17
CA ASP A 563 0.36 11.61 -1.21
C ASP A 563 -0.69 10.98 -2.14
N ALA A 564 -1.92 11.51 -2.11
CA ALA A 564 -2.94 11.28 -3.12
C ALA A 564 -3.04 12.54 -4.02
N TYR A 565 -2.17 12.61 -5.03
CA TYR A 565 -1.73 13.86 -5.68
C TYR A 565 -2.80 14.55 -6.54
N CYS A 566 -3.69 13.78 -7.16
CA CYS A 566 -4.83 14.23 -7.95
C CYS A 566 -6.10 13.42 -7.61
N GLY A 567 -6.21 12.89 -6.39
CA GLY A 567 -7.38 12.11 -5.97
C GLY A 567 -7.72 12.17 -4.48
N GLU A 568 -8.47 11.15 -4.04
CA GLU A 568 -9.12 11.07 -2.73
C GLU A 568 -8.54 9.93 -1.87
N ILE A 569 -8.66 10.06 -0.55
CA ILE A 569 -8.47 8.92 0.37
C ILE A 569 -9.84 8.48 0.87
N ILE A 570 -10.25 7.25 0.56
CA ILE A 570 -11.62 6.76 0.74
C ILE A 570 -11.64 5.42 1.46
N ASP A 571 -12.55 5.25 2.43
CA ASP A 571 -12.84 3.96 3.08
C ASP A 571 -11.58 3.26 3.66
N SER A 572 -10.55 4.04 3.99
CA SER A 572 -9.21 3.52 4.31
C SER A 572 -8.87 3.65 5.78
N THR A 573 -7.82 2.96 6.23
CA THR A 573 -7.30 3.06 7.60
C THR A 573 -5.82 3.42 7.56
N ILE A 574 -5.45 4.51 8.23
CA ILE A 574 -4.07 4.97 8.38
C ILE A 574 -3.75 4.93 9.87
N GLU A 575 -3.01 3.92 10.33
CA GLU A 575 -2.80 3.71 11.76
C GLU A 575 -1.37 3.40 12.21
N ASP A 576 -1.00 3.89 13.39
CA ASP A 576 0.28 3.60 14.07
C ASP A 576 1.54 3.86 13.21
N ASN A 577 1.47 4.76 12.22
CA ASN A 577 2.61 5.14 11.39
C ASN A 577 3.45 6.26 12.03
N VAL A 578 4.71 6.34 11.64
CA VAL A 578 5.62 7.44 11.95
C VAL A 578 6.00 8.13 10.64
N PHE A 579 5.66 9.41 10.50
CA PHE A 579 6.04 10.23 9.36
C PHE A 579 7.02 11.32 9.83
N ASN A 580 8.19 11.39 9.22
CA ASN A 580 9.17 12.45 9.43
C ASN A 580 9.45 13.12 8.08
N VAL A 581 8.84 14.27 7.84
CA VAL A 581 8.78 14.92 6.53
C VAL A 581 9.45 16.28 6.63
N TYR A 582 10.45 16.53 5.77
CA TYR A 582 11.31 17.71 5.87
C TYR A 582 11.54 18.39 4.52
N VAL A 583 11.39 19.71 4.48
CA VAL A 583 11.75 20.57 3.34
C VAL A 583 12.69 21.70 3.77
N TYR A 584 13.85 21.82 3.11
CA TYR A 584 14.97 22.68 3.56
C TYR A 584 15.25 23.94 2.71
N ASP A 585 14.62 24.13 1.54
CA ASP A 585 15.11 25.14 0.58
C ASP A 585 14.74 26.61 0.88
N TYR A 586 15.64 27.48 0.40
CA TYR A 586 15.69 28.94 0.41
C TYR A 586 14.72 29.64 -0.55
N HIS A 587 13.94 28.89 -1.34
CA HIS A 587 12.86 29.42 -2.18
C HIS A 587 11.57 29.54 -1.36
N VAL A 588 10.73 30.53 -1.68
CA VAL A 588 9.71 31.08 -0.75
C VAL A 588 8.46 30.18 -0.58
N TYR A 589 8.44 28.94 -1.11
CA TYR A 589 7.20 28.14 -1.26
C TYR A 589 7.33 26.62 -1.04
N GLY A 590 8.33 26.12 -0.31
CA GLY A 590 8.46 24.67 -0.07
C GLY A 590 7.44 24.13 0.95
N GLU A 591 6.90 22.92 0.73
CA GLU A 591 5.74 22.38 1.43
C GLU A 591 5.98 20.94 1.96
N ALA A 592 5.61 20.68 3.22
CA ALA A 592 5.77 19.38 3.87
C ALA A 592 4.42 18.86 4.40
N TYR A 593 4.04 17.65 3.97
CA TYR A 593 2.77 17.04 4.34
C TYR A 593 2.94 15.67 4.99
N GLY A 594 2.30 15.44 6.14
CA GLY A 594 2.19 14.09 6.70
C GLY A 594 1.29 13.20 5.85
N ILE A 595 0.04 13.64 5.68
CA ILE A 595 -0.99 13.00 4.85
C ILE A 595 -1.59 14.08 3.94
N TYR A 596 -1.45 13.91 2.63
CA TYR A 596 -1.95 14.80 1.61
C TYR A 596 -3.00 14.11 0.74
N ALA A 597 -4.09 14.81 0.47
CA ALA A 597 -5.02 14.49 -0.61
C ALA A 597 -5.41 15.75 -1.37
N ASP A 598 -5.38 15.69 -2.69
CA ASP A 598 -5.75 16.84 -3.53
C ASP A 598 -7.28 17.09 -3.51
N TYR A 599 -8.04 16.02 -3.28
CA TYR A 599 -9.49 16.05 -3.08
C TYR A 599 -9.86 15.53 -1.68
N ASN A 600 -10.96 14.80 -1.55
CA ASN A 600 -11.57 14.49 -0.26
C ASN A 600 -10.81 13.41 0.53
N ILE A 601 -10.88 13.49 1.85
CA ILE A 601 -10.61 12.37 2.75
C ILE A 601 -11.96 11.93 3.33
N ASN A 602 -12.42 10.72 3.00
CA ASN A 602 -13.79 10.29 3.26
C ASN A 602 -13.83 8.92 3.94
N ASN A 603 -14.64 8.81 5.00
CA ASN A 603 -14.86 7.57 5.75
C ASN A 603 -13.53 6.85 6.08
N THR A 604 -12.52 7.63 6.45
CA THR A 604 -11.15 7.16 6.68
C THR A 604 -10.82 7.28 8.16
N ASP A 605 -10.21 6.26 8.73
CA ASP A 605 -9.75 6.23 10.11
C ASP A 605 -8.27 6.62 10.17
N VAL A 606 -7.92 7.70 10.89
CA VAL A 606 -6.53 8.15 11.11
C VAL A 606 -6.19 8.00 12.60
N LEU A 607 -5.48 6.94 12.96
CA LEU A 607 -5.38 6.44 14.34
C LEU A 607 -3.94 6.29 14.82
N GLY A 608 -3.57 6.93 15.94
CA GLY A 608 -2.30 6.61 16.63
C GLY A 608 -1.02 7.02 15.91
N ASN A 609 -1.09 7.78 14.82
CA ASN A 609 0.08 8.19 14.04
C ASN A 609 0.91 9.24 14.77
N THR A 610 2.22 9.24 14.50
CA THR A 610 3.15 10.31 14.89
C THR A 610 3.62 11.03 13.64
N ILE A 611 3.26 12.30 13.48
CA ILE A 611 3.56 13.08 12.29
C ILE A 611 4.47 14.25 12.68
N THR A 612 5.66 14.29 12.09
CA THR A 612 6.58 15.43 12.17
C THR A 612 6.73 16.03 10.78
N ALA A 613 6.35 17.29 10.61
CA ALA A 613 6.46 18.01 9.34
C ALA A 613 7.20 19.34 9.56
N GLU A 614 8.29 19.58 8.82
CA GLU A 614 9.07 20.82 8.94
C GLU A 614 9.30 21.42 7.55
N ALA A 615 8.90 22.68 7.36
CA ALA A 615 9.11 23.44 6.14
C ALA A 615 9.22 24.95 6.45
N TYR A 616 9.83 25.72 5.53
CA TYR A 616 9.91 27.18 5.71
C TYR A 616 8.58 27.90 5.47
N TYR A 617 7.73 27.37 4.57
CA TYR A 617 6.47 27.99 4.18
C TYR A 617 5.30 27.27 4.85
N ASP A 618 4.95 26.08 4.35
CA ASP A 618 3.73 25.37 4.75
C ASP A 618 4.07 23.95 5.26
N ALA A 619 3.65 23.62 6.48
CA ALA A 619 3.81 22.29 7.05
C ALA A 619 2.52 21.80 7.70
N TYR A 620 1.97 20.70 7.19
CA TYR A 620 0.68 20.18 7.62
C TYR A 620 0.76 18.72 8.06
N GLY A 621 -0.01 18.37 9.08
CA GLY A 621 -0.17 16.98 9.51
C GLY A 621 -1.08 16.19 8.54
N ILE A 622 -2.28 16.71 8.32
CA ILE A 622 -3.31 16.21 7.40
C ILE A 622 -3.80 17.41 6.60
N PHE A 623 -3.75 17.30 5.28
CA PHE A 623 -4.19 18.35 4.38
C PHE A 623 -5.08 17.79 3.26
N ALA A 624 -6.18 18.48 3.00
CA ALA A 624 -7.07 18.22 1.87
C ALA A 624 -7.21 19.51 1.03
N ALA A 625 -6.63 19.52 -0.17
CA ALA A 625 -6.39 20.73 -0.95
C ALA A 625 -7.65 21.29 -1.64
N TYR A 626 -7.67 22.60 -1.94
CA TYR A 626 -8.70 23.35 -2.69
C TYR A 626 -10.04 23.74 -2.00
N GLU A 627 -10.56 24.91 -2.40
CA GLU A 627 -11.88 25.40 -2.00
C GLU A 627 -13.01 24.47 -2.51
N GLY A 628 -13.72 23.82 -1.58
CA GLY A 628 -14.85 22.94 -1.88
C GLY A 628 -14.57 21.46 -1.65
N VAL A 629 -13.32 21.12 -1.36
CA VAL A 629 -12.89 19.80 -0.90
C VAL A 629 -13.15 19.64 0.59
N SER A 630 -13.40 18.41 1.03
CA SER A 630 -13.89 18.10 2.36
C SER A 630 -13.21 16.89 3.00
N ILE A 631 -13.04 16.94 4.31
CA ILE A 631 -12.82 15.76 5.14
C ILE A 631 -14.18 15.36 5.73
N ILE A 632 -14.65 14.14 5.45
CA ILE A 632 -16.03 13.71 5.73
C ILE A 632 -16.05 12.36 6.45
N ASP A 633 -16.93 12.23 7.45
CA ASP A 633 -17.20 10.96 8.16
C ASP A 633 -15.90 10.29 8.68
N THR A 634 -14.88 11.10 9.01
CA THR A 634 -13.51 10.66 9.32
C THR A 634 -13.29 10.65 10.83
N LEU A 635 -12.58 9.63 11.33
CA LEU A 635 -12.16 9.53 12.73
C LEU A 635 -10.67 9.83 12.85
N ILE A 636 -10.33 10.94 13.51
CA ILE A 636 -8.94 11.34 13.77
C ILE A 636 -8.67 11.19 15.26
N LYS A 637 -7.92 10.15 15.65
CA LYS A 637 -7.81 9.77 17.06
C LYS A 637 -6.42 9.33 17.51
N ASN A 638 -6.03 9.73 18.73
CA ASN A 638 -4.78 9.33 19.40
C ASN A 638 -3.50 9.72 18.63
N ASN A 639 -3.56 10.64 17.68
CA ASN A 639 -2.40 11.05 16.92
C ASN A 639 -1.57 12.10 17.69
N THR A 640 -0.27 12.10 17.44
CA THR A 640 0.65 13.15 17.87
C THR A 640 1.19 13.84 16.64
N PHE A 641 1.14 15.16 16.63
CA PHE A 641 1.59 15.93 15.48
C PHE A 641 2.48 17.07 15.96
N ASP A 642 3.60 17.24 15.27
CA ASP A 642 4.64 18.23 15.51
C ASP A 642 4.95 18.89 14.16
N ALA A 643 4.41 20.09 13.93
CA ALA A 643 4.57 20.80 12.66
C ALA A 643 5.21 22.16 12.93
N ASP A 644 6.41 22.41 12.37
CA ASP A 644 7.15 23.66 12.55
C ASP A 644 7.17 24.43 11.22
N ALA A 645 6.28 25.43 11.08
CA ALA A 645 6.16 26.34 9.94
C ALA A 645 5.73 27.75 10.39
N ASP A 646 5.98 28.77 9.54
CA ASP A 646 5.60 30.17 9.80
C ASP A 646 4.06 30.38 9.73
N ASP A 647 3.31 29.52 9.02
CA ASP A 647 1.84 29.55 8.90
C ASP A 647 1.22 28.12 9.08
N TYR A 648 0.34 27.97 10.08
CA TYR A 648 -0.69 26.94 10.39
C TYR A 648 -0.44 25.39 10.29
N ALA A 649 -0.27 24.75 11.47
CA ALA A 649 -1.11 23.73 12.12
C ALA A 649 -1.85 22.54 11.40
N LEU A 650 -1.37 21.32 11.69
CA LEU A 650 -2.04 20.02 11.86
C LEU A 650 -3.10 19.43 10.92
N ILE A 651 -4.28 20.04 10.82
CA ILE A 651 -5.47 19.46 10.18
C ILE A 651 -6.17 20.65 9.56
N GLU A 652 -5.74 21.03 8.37
CA GLU A 652 -6.43 22.04 7.60
C GLU A 652 -7.34 21.34 6.58
N ALA A 653 -8.64 21.48 6.81
CA ALA A 653 -9.65 21.16 5.82
C ALA A 653 -10.49 22.41 5.58
N PHE A 654 -10.62 22.82 4.31
CA PHE A 654 -11.54 23.88 3.94
C PHE A 654 -13.00 23.53 4.32
N ASN A 655 -13.35 22.23 4.37
CA ASN A 655 -14.65 21.76 4.81
C ASN A 655 -14.57 20.42 5.58
N LEU A 656 -14.60 20.43 6.92
CA LEU A 656 -14.71 19.22 7.74
C LEU A 656 -16.18 18.96 8.10
N PHE A 657 -16.71 17.77 7.80
CA PHE A 657 -18.10 17.42 8.13
C PHE A 657 -18.22 16.07 8.83
N ASN A 658 -19.15 15.99 9.79
CA ASN A 658 -19.55 14.76 10.47
C ASN A 658 -18.38 13.96 11.08
N SER A 659 -17.26 14.62 11.35
CA SER A 659 -16.00 13.97 11.71
C SER A 659 -15.75 14.06 13.21
N THR A 660 -14.95 13.13 13.74
CA THR A 660 -14.60 13.06 15.15
C THR A 660 -13.10 13.21 15.33
N ILE A 661 -12.68 14.25 16.06
CA ILE A 661 -11.28 14.53 16.38
C ILE A 661 -11.10 14.36 17.89
N THR A 662 -10.40 13.32 18.32
CA THR A 662 -10.34 12.99 19.75
C THR A 662 -9.03 12.40 20.26
N TYR A 663 -8.63 12.76 21.48
CA TYR A 663 -7.41 12.28 22.13
C TYR A 663 -6.11 12.59 21.37
N ASN A 664 -6.08 13.64 20.54
CA ASN A 664 -4.88 14.03 19.81
C ASN A 664 -4.03 15.00 20.64
N ASN A 665 -2.70 14.97 20.42
CA ASN A 665 -1.75 15.96 20.91
C ASN A 665 -1.31 16.83 19.74
N VAL A 666 -1.63 18.13 19.81
CA VAL A 666 -1.56 19.03 18.66
C VAL A 666 -1.12 20.42 19.11
N GLU A 667 -0.46 21.19 18.24
CA GLU A 667 -0.16 22.59 18.56
C GLU A 667 -1.42 23.45 18.44
N TYR A 668 -2.00 23.51 17.24
CA TYR A 668 -3.20 24.29 16.95
C TYR A 668 -4.20 23.44 16.15
N LEU A 669 -5.49 23.74 16.28
CA LEU A 669 -6.55 23.00 15.61
C LEU A 669 -7.49 23.97 14.89
N TYR A 670 -7.42 23.96 13.55
CA TYR A 670 -8.27 24.76 12.68
C TYR A 670 -9.36 23.90 12.06
N ILE A 671 -10.62 24.30 12.20
CA ILE A 671 -11.75 23.52 11.66
C ILE A 671 -12.66 24.47 10.92
N ASN A 672 -12.79 24.30 9.61
CA ASN A 672 -13.83 24.96 8.85
C ASN A 672 -14.87 23.92 8.46
N GLY A 673 -16.08 23.95 9.02
CA GLY A 673 -17.14 22.99 8.68
C GLY A 673 -18.07 22.60 9.83
N ASP A 674 -19.12 21.86 9.50
CA ASP A 674 -20.30 21.66 10.35
C ASP A 674 -20.38 20.24 10.94
N ASN A 675 -21.07 20.10 12.07
CA ASN A 675 -21.41 18.81 12.70
C ASN A 675 -20.21 17.97 13.16
N ASN A 676 -19.11 18.59 13.57
CA ASN A 676 -17.94 17.86 14.05
C ASN A 676 -17.92 17.70 15.58
N THR A 677 -17.25 16.65 16.05
CA THR A 677 -16.99 16.42 17.47
C THR A 677 -15.50 16.54 17.75
N ILE A 678 -15.10 17.58 18.49
CA ILE A 678 -13.71 17.86 18.87
C ILE A 678 -13.61 17.63 20.37
N SER A 679 -13.03 16.50 20.79
CA SER A 679 -13.07 16.12 22.20
C SER A 679 -11.84 15.46 22.80
N SER A 680 -11.56 15.75 24.08
CA SER A 680 -10.43 15.14 24.81
C SER A 680 -9.06 15.36 24.17
N ASN A 681 -8.88 16.40 23.35
CA ASN A 681 -7.58 16.74 22.75
C ASN A 681 -6.74 17.59 23.72
N ASN A 682 -5.43 17.51 23.54
CA ASN A 682 -4.44 18.35 24.20
C ASN A 682 -3.84 19.30 23.16
N VAL A 683 -4.17 20.58 23.26
CA VAL A 683 -3.85 21.64 22.29
C VAL A 683 -2.95 22.67 22.97
N THR A 684 -1.72 22.87 22.48
CA THR A 684 -0.75 23.77 23.14
C THR A 684 -0.87 25.23 22.73
N ASP A 685 -1.68 25.52 21.72
CA ASP A 685 -2.12 26.86 21.33
C ASP A 685 -3.65 26.92 21.38
N SER A 686 -4.33 26.97 20.24
CA SER A 686 -5.74 27.35 20.15
C SER A 686 -6.60 26.37 19.36
N ILE A 687 -7.91 26.37 19.65
CA ILE A 687 -8.94 25.70 18.84
C ILE A 687 -9.77 26.76 18.13
N THR A 688 -9.77 26.73 16.80
CA THR A 688 -10.59 27.61 15.96
C THR A 688 -11.60 26.79 15.16
N VAL A 689 -12.88 27.14 15.26
CA VAL A 689 -13.97 26.46 14.55
C VAL A 689 -14.84 27.46 13.79
N HIS A 690 -14.76 27.41 12.47
CA HIS A 690 -15.59 28.11 11.50
C HIS A 690 -16.67 27.17 10.95
N GLY A 691 -17.74 26.95 11.72
CA GLY A 691 -18.89 26.17 11.25
C GLY A 691 -19.92 25.97 12.34
N ASN A 692 -21.10 25.49 11.97
CA ASN A 692 -22.23 25.34 12.87
C ASN A 692 -22.36 23.90 13.39
N TYR A 693 -23.07 23.75 14.50
CA TYR A 693 -23.40 22.44 15.09
C TYR A 693 -22.19 21.61 15.51
N ASN A 694 -21.04 22.25 15.76
CA ASN A 694 -19.86 21.58 16.28
C ASN A 694 -19.96 21.42 17.81
N THR A 695 -19.41 20.30 18.31
CA THR A 695 -19.28 20.02 19.74
C THR A 695 -17.80 20.02 20.14
N ILE A 696 -17.39 21.03 20.90
CA ILE A 696 -16.03 21.18 21.44
C ILE A 696 -16.08 20.81 22.92
N SER A 697 -15.55 19.64 23.30
CA SER A 697 -15.72 19.13 24.66
C SER A 697 -14.53 18.43 25.30
N GLU A 698 -14.35 18.63 26.61
CA GLU A 698 -13.31 17.92 27.39
C GLU A 698 -11.87 18.15 26.89
N ASN A 699 -11.61 19.20 26.10
CA ASN A 699 -10.26 19.52 25.62
C ASN A 699 -9.46 20.28 26.69
N THR A 700 -8.14 20.12 26.64
CA THR A 700 -7.18 20.99 27.34
C THR A 700 -6.52 21.87 26.30
N VAL A 701 -6.69 23.19 26.43
CA VAL A 701 -6.22 24.20 25.46
C VAL A 701 -5.41 25.23 26.21
N ASP A 702 -4.16 25.45 25.82
CA ASP A 702 -3.24 26.35 26.53
C ASP A 702 -3.46 27.83 26.21
N ASP A 703 -4.03 28.17 25.04
CA ASP A 703 -4.44 29.52 24.67
C ASP A 703 -5.98 29.64 24.61
N ASN A 704 -6.60 29.87 23.45
CA ASN A 704 -8.03 30.21 23.34
C ASN A 704 -8.89 29.20 22.55
N ILE A 705 -10.20 29.26 22.75
CA ILE A 705 -11.19 28.60 21.88
C ILE A 705 -12.00 29.67 21.16
N TYR A 706 -11.97 29.66 19.83
CA TYR A 706 -12.78 30.53 18.97
C TYR A 706 -13.81 29.73 18.18
N ALA A 707 -15.09 30.00 18.40
CA ALA A 707 -16.19 29.46 17.60
C ALA A 707 -16.78 30.58 16.73
N GLY A 708 -16.31 30.69 15.48
CA GLY A 708 -16.64 31.78 14.56
C GLY A 708 -18.06 31.75 13.97
N SER A 709 -18.87 30.74 14.28
CA SER A 709 -20.20 30.47 13.74
C SER A 709 -21.21 30.11 14.84
N GLY A 710 -22.50 29.99 14.49
CA GLY A 710 -23.58 29.77 15.47
C GLY A 710 -23.85 28.29 15.77
N TYR A 711 -24.75 28.03 16.72
CA TYR A 711 -25.22 26.67 17.08
C TYR A 711 -24.14 25.69 17.56
N ASN A 712 -22.99 26.18 18.02
CA ASN A 712 -21.93 25.35 18.56
C ASN A 712 -22.11 25.07 20.06
N THR A 713 -21.60 23.93 20.52
CA THR A 713 -21.60 23.52 21.92
C THR A 713 -20.18 23.43 22.44
N ILE A 714 -19.81 24.30 23.39
CA ILE A 714 -18.49 24.34 24.03
C ILE A 714 -18.67 23.93 25.49
N ILE A 715 -18.22 22.72 25.85
CA ILE A 715 -18.53 22.13 27.17
C ILE A 715 -17.38 21.36 27.82
N TYR A 716 -17.17 21.55 29.13
CA TYR A 716 -16.16 20.81 29.91
C TYR A 716 -14.69 21.00 29.47
N ASN A 717 -14.37 22.07 28.73
CA ASN A 717 -12.99 22.35 28.33
C ASN A 717 -12.23 23.06 29.48
N THR A 718 -10.92 22.82 29.54
CA THR A 718 -9.97 23.63 30.31
C THR A 718 -9.21 24.51 29.33
N VAL A 719 -9.33 25.84 29.48
CA VAL A 719 -8.80 26.82 28.52
C VAL A 719 -7.88 27.79 29.24
N GLY A 720 -6.71 28.06 28.66
CA GLY A 720 -5.71 28.94 29.21
C GLY A 720 -6.15 30.39 29.21
N HIS A 721 -6.57 30.91 28.06
CA HIS A 721 -6.88 32.32 27.85
C HIS A 721 -8.40 32.60 27.86
N ASP A 722 -9.09 32.54 26.72
CA ASP A 722 -10.50 32.93 26.60
C ASP A 722 -11.33 32.00 25.70
N ILE A 723 -12.65 32.15 25.79
CA ILE A 723 -13.60 31.52 24.87
C ILE A 723 -14.37 32.62 24.14
N GLN A 724 -14.18 32.72 22.85
CA GLN A 724 -14.92 33.63 21.99
C GLN A 724 -15.91 32.86 21.12
N CYS A 725 -17.13 33.37 21.04
CA CYS A 725 -18.18 32.86 20.16
C CYS A 725 -18.65 34.00 19.28
N SER A 726 -18.74 33.76 17.98
CA SER A 726 -19.35 34.66 17.01
C SER A 726 -20.65 34.05 16.51
N ASN A 727 -21.60 34.91 16.13
CA ASN A 727 -22.95 34.51 15.73
C ASN A 727 -23.75 33.85 16.89
N GLY A 728 -25.07 33.93 16.80
CA GLY A 728 -25.95 33.51 17.89
C GLY A 728 -26.11 31.99 18.10
N TYR A 729 -26.88 31.63 19.14
CA TYR A 729 -27.30 30.26 19.46
C TYR A 729 -26.20 29.29 19.93
N ASN A 730 -25.06 29.80 20.39
CA ASN A 730 -24.01 28.98 20.97
C ASN A 730 -24.32 28.59 22.42
N THR A 731 -23.89 27.40 22.83
CA THR A 731 -23.97 26.92 24.22
C THR A 731 -22.57 26.81 24.81
N VAL A 732 -22.25 27.66 25.79
CA VAL A 732 -20.96 27.64 26.50
C VAL A 732 -21.20 27.24 27.95
N SER A 733 -20.79 26.02 28.33
CA SER A 733 -21.10 25.55 29.68
C SER A 733 -20.05 24.69 30.35
N SER A 734 -19.98 24.76 31.67
CA SER A 734 -19.10 23.89 32.47
C SER A 734 -17.61 23.94 32.08
N ASN A 735 -17.16 25.01 31.41
CA ASN A 735 -15.76 25.22 31.06
C ASN A 735 -15.00 25.85 32.23
N LYS A 736 -13.68 25.64 32.24
CA LYS A 736 -12.76 26.20 33.23
C LYS A 736 -11.70 27.04 32.52
N ILE A 737 -11.74 28.35 32.72
CA ILE A 737 -10.79 29.31 32.18
C ILE A 737 -9.80 29.70 33.28
N ILE A 738 -8.50 29.50 33.05
CA ILE A 738 -7.50 29.53 34.13
C ILE A 738 -6.56 30.74 34.12
N ASN A 739 -6.34 31.42 32.99
CA ASN A 739 -5.32 32.46 32.83
C ASN A 739 -5.68 33.52 31.76
N ALA A 740 -6.88 34.10 31.85
CA ALA A 740 -7.33 35.21 30.99
C ALA A 740 -6.69 36.57 31.38
N SER A 741 -5.43 36.58 31.84
CA SER A 741 -4.80 37.74 32.47
C SER A 741 -4.38 38.80 31.43
N GLY A 742 -5.34 39.56 30.93
CA GLY A 742 -5.09 40.59 29.90
C GLY A 742 -6.37 41.02 29.21
N ASP A 743 -7.26 40.06 28.97
CA ASP A 743 -8.46 40.18 28.14
C ASP A 743 -9.73 39.64 28.84
N ASP A 744 -10.73 39.30 28.04
CA ASP A 744 -12.07 38.83 28.43
C ASP A 744 -12.04 37.32 28.74
N GLY A 745 -12.89 36.85 29.66
CA GLY A 745 -12.99 35.41 29.92
C GLY A 745 -13.86 34.69 28.88
N ILE A 746 -15.09 35.17 28.69
CA ILE A 746 -15.99 34.70 27.64
C ILE A 746 -16.53 35.90 26.87
N ASP A 747 -16.37 35.89 25.55
CA ASP A 747 -16.92 36.89 24.62
C ASP A 747 -18.00 36.25 23.72
N PRO A 748 -19.28 36.29 24.14
CA PRO A 748 -20.40 35.73 23.39
C PRO A 748 -21.01 36.77 22.44
N ASP A 749 -20.39 36.97 21.28
CA ASP A 749 -20.96 37.80 20.22
C ASP A 749 -22.20 37.12 19.59
N GLY A 750 -23.20 37.93 19.25
CA GLY A 750 -24.47 37.51 18.67
C GLY A 750 -25.55 37.05 19.67
N PRO A 751 -26.79 36.81 19.18
CA PRO A 751 -27.94 36.64 20.05
C PRO A 751 -28.24 35.18 20.47
N TYR A 752 -29.04 34.99 21.51
CA TYR A 752 -29.55 33.69 21.97
C TYR A 752 -28.48 32.71 22.43
N ASN A 753 -27.34 33.21 22.91
CA ASN A 753 -26.31 32.38 23.51
C ASN A 753 -26.75 31.88 24.90
N VAL A 754 -26.33 30.67 25.26
CA VAL A 754 -26.64 30.02 26.54
C VAL A 754 -25.34 29.75 27.29
N ILE A 755 -25.06 30.55 28.32
CA ILE A 755 -23.79 30.56 29.04
C ILE A 755 -24.01 30.19 30.50
N PHE A 756 -23.59 29.00 30.90
CA PHE A 756 -23.85 28.57 32.28
C PHE A 756 -22.83 27.63 32.91
N ASN A 757 -22.74 27.68 34.23
CA ASN A 757 -21.88 26.79 35.02
C ASN A 757 -20.38 26.88 34.67
N ASN A 758 -19.92 27.97 34.05
CA ASN A 758 -18.50 28.17 33.76
C ASN A 758 -17.75 28.69 34.99
N THR A 759 -16.46 28.37 35.09
CA THR A 759 -15.55 28.87 36.13
C THR A 759 -14.40 29.65 35.49
N ILE A 760 -14.35 30.96 35.73
CA ILE A 760 -13.32 31.87 35.21
C ILE A 760 -12.46 32.34 36.39
N LEU A 761 -11.20 31.91 36.45
CA LEU A 761 -10.38 32.05 37.67
C LEU A 761 -9.55 33.33 37.75
N GLU A 762 -9.12 33.91 36.64
CA GLU A 762 -8.34 35.15 36.59
C GLU A 762 -8.56 35.85 35.24
N CYS A 763 -9.31 36.96 35.21
CA CYS A 763 -9.57 37.75 33.99
C CYS A 763 -9.55 39.26 34.24
N LYS A 764 -9.46 40.08 33.19
CA LYS A 764 -9.73 41.53 33.29
C LYS A 764 -11.23 41.77 33.30
N TYR A 765 -11.93 41.26 32.27
CA TYR A 765 -13.38 41.23 32.19
C TYR A 765 -13.85 39.78 32.16
N GLY A 766 -14.90 39.44 32.90
CA GLY A 766 -15.36 38.06 33.04
C GLY A 766 -16.15 37.56 31.85
N ILE A 767 -17.29 38.20 31.59
CA ILE A 767 -18.08 38.02 30.38
C ILE A 767 -18.20 39.40 29.72
N TYR A 768 -17.80 39.52 28.45
CA TYR A 768 -17.74 40.78 27.71
C TYR A 768 -18.79 40.80 26.60
N PHE A 769 -19.54 41.90 26.44
CA PHE A 769 -20.52 42.07 25.36
C PHE A 769 -20.20 43.32 24.52
N ASP A 770 -20.04 43.16 23.20
CA ASP A 770 -19.70 44.22 22.24
C ASP A 770 -20.79 44.56 21.21
N GLY A 771 -22.06 44.67 21.63
CA GLY A 771 -23.08 45.37 20.84
C GLY A 771 -24.08 44.54 20.00
N GLY A 772 -25.33 44.34 20.43
CA GLY A 772 -26.43 43.81 19.59
C GLY A 772 -27.72 43.44 20.35
N GLU A 773 -28.82 43.09 19.66
CA GLU A 773 -30.03 42.54 20.32
C GLU A 773 -29.80 41.09 20.82
N ASP A 774 -29.15 40.92 21.97
CA ASP A 774 -28.53 39.65 22.35
C ASP A 774 -29.46 38.56 22.93
N TYR A 775 -30.52 38.87 23.69
CA TYR A 775 -31.47 37.85 24.23
C TYR A 775 -30.84 36.58 24.88
N SER A 776 -29.61 36.67 25.39
CA SER A 776 -28.83 35.53 25.87
C SER A 776 -29.19 35.13 27.30
N ASN A 777 -28.93 33.89 27.69
CA ASN A 777 -29.19 33.36 29.03
C ASN A 777 -27.88 33.04 29.75
N ILE A 778 -27.60 33.75 30.84
CA ILE A 778 -26.34 33.73 31.57
C ILE A 778 -26.64 33.37 33.03
N SER A 779 -26.27 32.16 33.45
CA SER A 779 -26.59 31.71 34.81
C SER A 779 -25.60 30.72 35.39
N TYR A 780 -25.54 30.63 36.72
CA TYR A 780 -24.69 29.64 37.42
C TYR A 780 -23.18 29.78 37.18
N ASN A 781 -22.69 30.87 36.58
CA ASN A 781 -21.27 31.06 36.34
C ASN A 781 -20.55 31.54 37.60
N THR A 782 -19.29 31.17 37.79
CA THR A 782 -18.42 31.68 38.86
C THR A 782 -17.22 32.38 38.26
N ILE A 783 -17.11 33.68 38.50
CA ILE A 783 -16.23 34.57 37.75
C ILE A 783 -15.40 35.40 38.71
N TYR A 784 -14.08 35.30 38.58
CA TYR A 784 -13.09 36.08 39.31
C TYR A 784 -12.43 37.08 38.35
N ALA A 785 -12.75 38.36 38.50
CA ALA A 785 -12.28 39.42 37.60
C ALA A 785 -11.57 40.55 38.35
N SER A 786 -10.47 41.04 37.78
CA SER A 786 -9.70 42.17 38.32
C SER A 786 -10.30 43.53 37.97
N ASP A 787 -11.14 43.61 36.93
CA ASP A 787 -11.94 44.78 36.57
C ASP A 787 -13.44 44.46 36.67
N ASP A 788 -14.16 44.15 35.59
CA ASP A 788 -15.61 43.87 35.64
C ASP A 788 -15.91 42.37 35.47
N PRO A 789 -16.53 41.69 36.45
CA PRO A 789 -16.97 40.30 36.27
C PRO A 789 -18.00 40.08 35.14
N ILE A 790 -18.70 41.13 34.75
CA ILE A 790 -19.51 41.20 33.53
C ILE A 790 -19.37 42.61 32.99
N TYR A 791 -19.10 42.77 31.70
CA TYR A 791 -18.91 44.06 31.03
C TYR A 791 -19.85 44.16 29.83
N ILE A 792 -20.59 45.26 29.73
CA ILE A 792 -21.58 45.49 28.67
C ILE A 792 -21.23 46.80 27.98
N TYR A 793 -20.73 46.72 26.75
CA TYR A 793 -20.29 47.89 25.99
C TYR A 793 -21.40 48.42 25.06
N GLY A 794 -21.44 49.75 24.88
CA GLY A 794 -22.05 50.37 23.68
C GLY A 794 -23.58 50.32 23.48
N GLY A 795 -24.38 49.97 24.48
CA GLY A 795 -25.86 49.94 24.36
C GLY A 795 -26.40 48.78 23.51
N GLY A 796 -25.64 47.68 23.44
CA GLY A 796 -25.99 46.47 22.72
C GLY A 796 -26.92 45.56 23.48
N ALA A 797 -26.38 44.80 24.44
CA ALA A 797 -27.08 43.69 25.06
C ALA A 797 -28.46 44.10 25.62
N THR A 798 -29.52 43.58 25.00
CA THR A 798 -30.91 43.77 25.38
C THR A 798 -31.61 42.42 25.49
N GLY A 799 -32.56 42.31 26.43
CA GLY A 799 -33.38 41.11 26.60
C GLY A 799 -32.65 39.90 27.20
N CYS A 800 -31.42 40.05 27.71
CA CYS A 800 -30.68 38.97 28.33
C CYS A 800 -31.24 38.60 29.71
N ASN A 801 -31.16 37.32 30.08
CA ASN A 801 -31.50 36.82 31.41
C ASN A 801 -30.21 36.48 32.18
N ILE A 802 -29.89 37.25 33.22
CA ILE A 802 -28.63 37.19 33.96
C ILE A 802 -28.92 36.94 35.44
N TYR A 803 -28.84 35.71 35.91
CA TYR A 803 -29.21 35.36 37.29
C TYR A 803 -28.39 34.19 37.84
N LEU A 804 -28.24 34.12 39.16
CA LEU A 804 -27.49 33.07 39.88
C LEU A 804 -26.01 32.96 39.51
N ASN A 805 -25.40 34.04 39.05
CA ASN A 805 -23.96 34.10 38.83
C ASN A 805 -23.24 34.56 40.10
N ASN A 806 -21.99 34.12 40.28
CA ASN A 806 -21.08 34.53 41.34
C ASN A 806 -20.04 35.48 40.75
N PHE A 807 -20.31 36.80 40.81
CA PHE A 807 -19.41 37.85 40.34
C PHE A 807 -18.45 38.28 41.46
N ILE A 808 -17.17 37.95 41.31
CA ILE A 808 -16.14 38.14 42.34
C ILE A 808 -15.06 39.09 41.83
N TYR A 809 -14.98 40.26 42.45
CA TYR A 809 -13.98 41.27 42.17
C TYR A 809 -12.68 40.95 42.93
N THR A 810 -11.57 40.90 42.22
CA THR A 810 -10.22 40.62 42.76
C THR A 810 -9.26 41.81 42.63
N GLY A 811 -9.69 42.91 42.00
CA GLY A 811 -8.86 44.09 41.78
C GLY A 811 -8.69 45.00 43.01
N THR A 812 -7.95 46.10 42.82
CA THR A 812 -7.58 47.05 43.89
C THR A 812 -8.21 48.44 43.76
N LEU A 813 -9.02 48.67 42.71
CA LEU A 813 -9.67 49.98 42.49
C LEU A 813 -10.85 50.13 43.46
N ILE A 814 -10.84 51.26 44.18
CA ILE A 814 -11.87 51.62 45.17
C ILE A 814 -12.76 52.67 44.48
N ASN A 815 -14.05 52.36 44.33
CA ASN A 815 -15.11 53.09 43.61
C ASN A 815 -15.18 52.84 42.09
N LYS A 816 -16.09 51.95 41.71
CA LYS A 816 -16.50 51.71 40.33
C LYS A 816 -17.76 52.47 39.89
N SER A 817 -18.32 53.28 40.78
CA SER A 817 -19.52 54.07 40.52
C SER A 817 -19.35 55.20 39.49
N LEU A 818 -18.17 55.30 38.84
CA LEU A 818 -17.76 56.38 37.95
C LEU A 818 -17.74 56.01 36.46
N LEU A 819 -18.23 54.84 36.05
CA LEU A 819 -18.35 54.49 34.64
C LEU A 819 -19.79 54.71 34.15
N THR A 820 -20.04 55.90 33.57
CA THR A 820 -21.26 56.21 32.84
C THR A 820 -21.32 55.42 31.53
N TYR A 821 -22.33 54.57 31.36
CA TYR A 821 -22.67 53.94 30.08
C TYR A 821 -24.10 54.31 29.65
N THR A 822 -24.25 54.58 28.35
CA THR A 822 -25.52 54.82 27.69
C THR A 822 -26.02 53.54 27.03
N GLY A 823 -27.22 53.06 27.37
CA GLY A 823 -28.03 52.26 26.44
C GLY A 823 -28.29 50.78 26.76
N THR A 824 -28.17 50.29 28.00
CA THR A 824 -28.74 48.96 28.29
C THR A 824 -30.27 49.07 28.42
N GLU A 825 -31.00 48.28 27.64
CA GLU A 825 -32.47 48.26 27.66
C GLU A 825 -32.95 46.81 27.87
N ASN A 826 -33.86 46.59 28.82
CA ASN A 826 -34.64 45.35 29.00
C ASN A 826 -33.87 44.07 29.40
N ASN A 827 -32.67 44.13 29.99
CA ASN A 827 -32.06 42.95 30.61
C ASN A 827 -32.71 42.60 31.96
N SER A 828 -32.83 41.30 32.28
CA SER A 828 -33.32 40.81 33.56
C SER A 828 -32.16 40.29 34.41
N PHE A 829 -31.88 40.96 35.54
CA PHE A 829 -30.88 40.50 36.53
C PHE A 829 -31.46 39.53 37.58
N VAL A 830 -32.69 39.06 37.38
CA VAL A 830 -33.38 38.13 38.27
C VAL A 830 -33.93 36.95 37.50
N SER A 831 -34.07 35.81 38.18
CA SER A 831 -34.61 34.60 37.59
C SER A 831 -36.04 34.83 37.07
N PRO A 832 -36.44 34.18 35.95
CA PRO A 832 -37.80 34.33 35.41
C PRO A 832 -38.87 33.60 36.24
N PHE A 833 -38.46 32.77 37.20
CA PHE A 833 -39.32 32.03 38.13
C PHE A 833 -38.71 31.99 39.53
N LYS A 834 -39.53 31.68 40.54
CA LYS A 834 -39.05 31.48 41.92
C LYS A 834 -38.27 30.18 42.04
N ILE A 835 -37.15 30.24 42.76
CA ILE A 835 -36.22 29.14 42.98
C ILE A 835 -36.19 28.82 44.47
N GLU A 836 -36.21 27.53 44.80
CA GLU A 836 -36.11 27.05 46.16
C GLU A 836 -34.66 26.87 46.58
N TYR A 837 -34.30 27.41 47.74
CA TYR A 837 -32.93 27.39 48.24
C TYR A 837 -32.90 27.34 49.77
N LYS A 838 -31.73 26.99 50.32
CA LYS A 838 -31.45 27.17 51.74
C LYS A 838 -30.40 28.24 51.95
N TYR A 839 -30.64 29.06 52.96
CA TYR A 839 -29.70 30.06 53.44
C TYR A 839 -29.66 30.01 54.96
N ASN A 840 -28.46 29.93 55.54
CA ASN A 840 -28.25 29.76 56.99
C ASN A 840 -29.09 28.61 57.61
N GLY A 841 -29.36 27.55 56.84
CA GLY A 841 -30.08 26.36 57.27
C GLY A 841 -31.63 26.42 57.16
N ASN A 842 -32.21 27.57 56.83
CA ASN A 842 -33.65 27.72 56.59
C ASN A 842 -33.97 27.60 55.09
N SER A 843 -35.16 27.11 54.74
CA SER A 843 -35.63 27.01 53.35
C SER A 843 -36.45 28.23 52.94
N TYR A 844 -36.20 28.73 51.74
CA TYR A 844 -36.87 29.88 51.13
C TYR A 844 -37.24 29.56 49.67
N SER A 845 -38.19 30.32 49.10
CA SER A 845 -38.59 30.25 47.70
C SER A 845 -38.85 31.65 47.18
N ASN A 846 -37.99 32.15 46.29
CA ASN A 846 -38.09 33.52 45.79
C ASN A 846 -37.47 33.68 44.40
N PHE A 847 -37.71 34.81 43.75
CA PHE A 847 -36.92 35.22 42.59
C PHE A 847 -35.50 35.56 43.07
N LEU A 848 -34.49 35.08 42.35
CA LEU A 848 -33.09 35.18 42.75
C LEU A 848 -32.29 35.93 41.71
N GLY A 849 -31.46 36.86 42.17
CA GLY A 849 -30.51 37.60 41.35
C GLY A 849 -29.12 36.97 41.36
N ASN A 850 -28.09 37.81 41.34
CA ASN A 850 -26.69 37.41 41.28
C ASN A 850 -25.96 37.74 42.60
N TYR A 851 -24.86 37.04 42.88
CA TYR A 851 -23.95 37.40 43.95
C TYR A 851 -22.91 38.40 43.43
N TRP A 852 -22.75 39.51 44.13
CA TRP A 852 -21.78 40.57 43.84
C TRP A 852 -20.86 40.73 45.05
N SER A 853 -19.56 40.49 44.87
CA SER A 853 -18.61 40.49 46.01
C SER A 853 -18.44 41.83 46.74
N ASP A 854 -18.83 42.93 46.10
CA ASP A 854 -18.78 44.30 46.64
C ASP A 854 -20.15 44.79 47.15
N TYR A 855 -21.20 43.97 47.03
CA TYR A 855 -22.51 44.28 47.58
C TYR A 855 -22.49 44.26 49.12
N ASN A 856 -22.80 45.42 49.71
CA ASN A 856 -22.79 45.64 51.16
C ASN A 856 -24.19 46.01 51.70
N GLY A 857 -25.26 45.58 51.01
CA GLY A 857 -26.63 45.79 51.45
C GLY A 857 -27.00 45.00 52.70
N THR A 858 -28.22 45.20 53.21
CA THR A 858 -28.74 44.49 54.38
C THR A 858 -29.73 43.42 53.99
N ASP A 859 -29.82 42.35 54.78
CA ASP A 859 -30.83 41.30 54.70
C ASP A 859 -31.57 41.23 56.05
N ALA A 860 -32.57 42.11 56.21
CA ALA A 860 -33.28 42.30 57.47
C ALA A 860 -34.28 41.17 57.75
N ASP A 861 -34.81 40.52 56.70
CA ASP A 861 -35.73 39.38 56.85
C ASP A 861 -34.99 38.02 56.93
N GLY A 862 -33.68 38.02 56.70
CA GLY A 862 -32.78 36.88 56.85
C GLY A 862 -32.97 35.81 55.78
N ASN A 863 -33.55 36.18 54.63
CA ASN A 863 -33.89 35.25 53.58
C ASN A 863 -32.70 34.93 52.65
N GLY A 864 -31.61 35.70 52.70
CA GLY A 864 -30.43 35.51 51.84
C GLY A 864 -30.41 36.37 50.58
N ILE A 865 -31.40 37.24 50.41
CA ILE A 865 -31.54 38.25 49.35
C ILE A 865 -31.43 39.62 50.01
N GLY A 866 -30.67 40.52 49.39
CA GLY A 866 -30.52 41.87 49.88
C GLY A 866 -31.79 42.72 49.74
N ASP A 867 -32.13 43.48 50.78
CA ASP A 867 -33.30 44.37 50.82
C ASP A 867 -33.18 45.59 49.89
N THR A 868 -31.96 45.92 49.48
CA THR A 868 -31.66 47.02 48.55
C THR A 868 -31.16 46.47 47.23
N TYR A 869 -31.68 46.97 46.11
CA TYR A 869 -31.19 46.59 44.79
C TYR A 869 -29.69 46.89 44.65
N TYR A 870 -28.98 46.09 43.86
CA TYR A 870 -27.62 46.39 43.42
C TYR A 870 -27.70 47.18 42.11
N LEU A 871 -26.99 48.31 42.06
CA LEU A 871 -26.88 49.15 40.87
C LEU A 871 -25.64 48.73 40.10
N TYR A 872 -25.87 48.24 38.89
CA TYR A 872 -24.81 48.01 37.94
C TYR A 872 -24.71 49.23 37.01
N GLY A 873 -23.55 49.90 36.95
CA GLY A 873 -23.24 50.91 35.93
C GLY A 873 -23.80 52.35 36.08
N CYS A 874 -24.41 52.76 37.20
CA CYS A 874 -24.84 54.16 37.38
C CYS A 874 -24.93 54.61 38.85
N ASP A 875 -24.57 55.88 39.12
CA ASP A 875 -24.68 56.54 40.43
C ASP A 875 -25.95 57.40 40.61
N ASP A 876 -26.71 57.67 39.53
CA ASP A 876 -27.82 58.63 39.55
C ASP A 876 -29.19 57.99 39.31
N SER A 877 -30.04 58.09 40.34
CA SER A 877 -31.36 57.44 40.45
C SER A 877 -32.44 57.93 39.46
N SER A 878 -32.11 58.81 38.51
CA SER A 878 -33.10 59.55 37.72
C SER A 878 -33.19 59.21 36.23
N ASP A 879 -32.37 58.30 35.69
CA ASP A 879 -32.50 57.81 34.30
C ASP A 879 -32.25 56.29 34.24
N TYR A 880 -33.13 55.60 33.51
CA TYR A 880 -33.13 54.17 33.13
C TYR A 880 -32.34 53.20 34.04
N LEU A 881 -33.06 52.53 34.94
CA LEU A 881 -32.50 51.56 35.91
C LEU A 881 -32.59 50.13 35.39
N GLU A 882 -31.48 49.57 34.92
CA GLU A 882 -31.25 48.13 35.04
C GLU A 882 -30.62 47.89 36.41
N ASN A 883 -31.29 47.11 37.26
CA ASN A 883 -30.82 46.80 38.59
C ASN A 883 -31.06 45.34 38.93
N ASP A 884 -30.12 44.75 39.67
CA ASP A 884 -30.38 43.48 40.32
C ASP A 884 -31.28 43.77 41.54
N THR A 885 -32.56 43.44 41.44
CA THR A 885 -33.56 43.67 42.49
C THR A 885 -33.57 42.59 43.56
N ALA A 886 -32.82 41.50 43.35
CA ALA A 886 -32.70 40.39 44.29
C ALA A 886 -31.24 39.94 44.45
N PRO A 887 -30.30 40.86 44.77
CA PRO A 887 -28.89 40.52 44.88
C PRO A 887 -28.69 39.52 46.03
N LEU A 888 -27.84 38.52 45.81
CA LEU A 888 -27.65 37.44 46.78
C LEU A 888 -26.66 37.88 47.88
N MET A 889 -26.98 37.56 49.14
CA MET A 889 -26.13 37.88 50.30
C MET A 889 -24.89 36.99 50.44
N GLY A 890 -24.83 35.91 49.67
CA GLY A 890 -23.73 34.97 49.64
C GLY A 890 -23.65 34.27 48.28
N ARG A 891 -22.59 33.51 48.06
CA ARG A 891 -22.36 32.84 46.77
C ARG A 891 -23.41 31.76 46.53
N TRP A 892 -23.98 31.76 45.33
CA TRP A 892 -24.85 30.70 44.87
C TRP A 892 -24.09 29.37 44.76
N GLY A 893 -24.71 28.29 45.24
CA GLY A 893 -24.11 26.96 45.32
C GLY A 893 -23.17 26.74 46.53
N ILE A 894 -22.85 27.79 47.29
CA ILE A 894 -21.99 27.73 48.48
C ILE A 894 -22.76 28.17 49.73
N ASP A 895 -23.18 29.43 49.77
CA ASP A 895 -23.89 30.04 50.90
C ASP A 895 -25.40 29.91 50.73
N LEU A 896 -25.87 30.11 49.49
CA LEU A 896 -27.23 29.81 49.06
C LEU A 896 -27.20 28.50 48.29
N ILE A 897 -27.57 27.41 48.98
CA ILE A 897 -27.55 26.08 48.40
C ILE A 897 -28.91 25.75 47.77
N PRO A 898 -28.95 25.22 46.54
CA PRO A 898 -30.21 24.74 45.97
C PRO A 898 -30.79 23.62 46.85
N TYR A 899 -32.11 23.59 46.98
CA TYR A 899 -32.78 22.60 47.82
C TYR A 899 -32.75 21.20 47.16
N THR A 900 -32.00 20.25 47.73
CA THR A 900 -31.93 18.86 47.24
C THR A 900 -32.68 17.88 48.14
N ALA A 901 -33.59 17.07 47.59
CA ALA A 901 -34.11 15.85 48.23
C ALA A 901 -33.14 14.65 48.00
N PRO A 902 -33.11 13.60 48.86
CA PRO A 902 -32.09 12.56 48.80
C PRO A 902 -32.25 11.59 47.60
N PRO A 903 -31.14 10.94 47.12
CA PRO A 903 -31.04 10.42 45.75
C PRO A 903 -31.48 8.96 45.56
N THR A 904 -31.93 8.62 44.34
CA THR A 904 -31.96 7.25 43.80
C THR A 904 -31.25 7.18 42.44
N THR A 905 -30.63 6.02 42.17
CA THR A 905 -29.55 5.66 41.22
C THR A 905 -29.76 5.92 39.71
N PRO A 906 -28.67 6.06 38.91
CA PRO A 906 -28.70 6.52 37.52
C PRO A 906 -28.70 5.42 36.44
N SER A 907 -29.19 5.75 35.24
CA SER A 907 -28.95 5.01 33.98
C SER A 907 -28.88 5.96 32.77
N SER A 908 -28.32 5.47 31.68
CA SER A 908 -27.49 6.14 30.67
C SER A 908 -28.09 6.30 29.25
N PHE A 909 -27.51 7.25 28.48
CA PHE A 909 -27.44 7.46 27.00
C PHE A 909 -28.71 7.69 26.15
N SER A 910 -28.68 8.74 25.30
CA SER A 910 -28.75 8.67 23.81
C SER A 910 -29.13 10.03 23.21
N SER A 911 -28.33 10.50 22.25
CA SER A 911 -28.54 11.64 21.36
C SER A 911 -29.60 11.36 20.29
N GLY A 912 -30.21 12.41 19.74
CA GLY A 912 -30.97 12.35 18.49
C GLY A 912 -31.84 13.58 18.23
N GLY A 913 -31.63 14.23 17.08
CA GLY A 913 -32.66 15.00 16.37
C GLY A 913 -32.32 16.46 16.09
N GLY A 914 -31.86 16.75 14.86
CA GLY A 914 -31.47 18.07 14.35
C GLY A 914 -32.58 19.12 14.25
N GLY A 915 -32.18 20.37 14.07
CA GLY A 915 -33.10 21.52 14.13
C GLY A 915 -32.88 22.54 13.02
N ARG A 916 -33.91 22.69 12.16
CA ARG A 916 -34.20 23.93 11.44
C ARG A 916 -34.90 24.94 12.40
N SER A 917 -34.70 26.23 12.12
CA SER A 917 -35.17 27.44 12.84
C SER A 917 -36.53 27.35 13.56
N TYR A 918 -36.60 27.93 14.78
CA TYR A 918 -37.69 27.75 15.74
C TYR A 918 -38.87 28.74 15.66
N ASP A 919 -38.83 29.71 14.76
CA ASP A 919 -39.90 30.72 14.68
C ASP A 919 -40.88 30.46 13.52
N SER A 920 -40.47 29.70 12.50
CA SER A 920 -41.34 29.40 11.35
C SER A 920 -42.28 28.22 11.56
N ASP A 921 -42.09 27.41 12.61
CA ASP A 921 -42.83 26.16 12.80
C ASP A 921 -44.03 26.26 13.74
N ILE A 922 -44.28 27.42 14.36
CA ILE A 922 -45.38 27.63 15.33
C ILE A 922 -46.56 28.30 14.62
N SER A 923 -47.79 27.87 14.92
CA SER A 923 -49.01 28.34 14.27
C SER A 923 -49.22 29.86 14.40
N ASP A 924 -49.54 30.51 13.27
CA ASP A 924 -49.91 31.92 13.21
C ASP A 924 -51.29 32.22 13.83
N GLU A 925 -52.11 31.21 14.06
CA GLU A 925 -53.43 31.35 14.70
C GLU A 925 -53.34 31.68 16.20
N ILE A 926 -52.13 31.57 16.78
CA ILE A 926 -51.86 31.90 18.19
C ILE A 926 -51.41 33.37 18.27
N GLU A 927 -52.29 34.27 18.67
CA GLU A 927 -51.97 35.71 18.71
C GLU A 927 -51.07 36.10 19.92
N SER A 928 -51.17 35.35 21.03
CA SER A 928 -50.41 35.67 22.25
C SER A 928 -48.94 35.30 22.14
N LYS A 929 -48.05 36.29 22.28
CA LYS A 929 -46.60 36.10 22.39
C LYS A 929 -46.21 35.22 23.59
N VAL A 930 -46.97 35.26 24.69
CA VAL A 930 -46.69 34.46 25.88
C VAL A 930 -46.97 32.98 25.60
N ILE A 931 -48.05 32.67 24.88
CA ILE A 931 -48.36 31.30 24.48
C ILE A 931 -47.37 30.81 23.41
N LYS A 932 -46.99 31.64 22.43
CA LYS A 932 -45.95 31.30 21.44
C LYS A 932 -44.60 30.98 22.11
N ASN A 933 -44.15 31.80 23.06
CA ASN A 933 -42.91 31.57 23.79
C ASN A 933 -42.94 30.29 24.63
N PHE A 934 -44.11 29.93 25.18
CA PHE A 934 -44.23 28.67 25.88
C PHE A 934 -44.12 27.48 24.91
N ILE A 935 -44.85 27.50 23.79
CA ILE A 935 -44.83 26.44 22.78
C ILE A 935 -43.44 26.29 22.14
N SER A 936 -42.72 27.40 21.89
CA SER A 936 -41.37 27.36 21.32
C SER A 936 -40.40 26.61 22.23
N SER A 937 -40.53 26.80 23.55
CA SER A 937 -39.74 26.10 24.56
C SER A 937 -40.23 24.68 24.89
N ALA A 938 -41.37 24.25 24.35
CA ALA A 938 -42.05 23.02 24.74
C ALA A 938 -42.08 21.95 23.63
N THR A 939 -41.87 20.69 24.01
CA THR A 939 -42.12 19.54 23.12
C THR A 939 -43.63 19.29 23.03
N VAL A 940 -44.20 19.33 21.82
CA VAL A 940 -45.63 19.03 21.60
C VAL A 940 -45.80 17.54 21.31
N ILE A 941 -46.60 16.84 22.10
CA ILE A 941 -46.64 15.38 22.17
C ILE A 941 -48.04 14.84 21.83
N TYR A 942 -48.11 13.86 20.93
CA TYR A 942 -49.36 13.24 20.48
C TYR A 942 -49.37 11.71 20.65
N GLY A 943 -50.57 11.11 20.75
CA GLY A 943 -50.74 9.69 21.03
C GLY A 943 -51.03 8.78 19.83
N ASN A 944 -51.73 9.28 18.82
CA ASN A 944 -52.10 8.54 17.62
C ASN A 944 -52.25 9.50 16.41
N GLU A 945 -52.47 8.95 15.22
CA GLU A 945 -52.59 9.73 13.97
C GLU A 945 -53.69 10.81 13.98
N ILE A 946 -54.70 10.69 14.87
CA ILE A 946 -55.78 11.68 14.98
C ILE A 946 -55.34 12.83 15.87
N ASP A 947 -54.73 12.53 17.02
CA ASP A 947 -54.16 13.53 17.92
C ASP A 947 -52.97 14.25 17.28
N GLN A 948 -52.29 13.61 16.32
CA GLN A 948 -51.25 14.21 15.49
C GLN A 948 -51.78 15.45 14.76
N GLN A 949 -52.95 15.34 14.10
CA GLN A 949 -53.54 16.44 13.34
C GLN A 949 -53.83 17.64 14.26
N TYR A 950 -54.27 17.39 15.49
CA TYR A 950 -54.50 18.43 16.49
C TYR A 950 -53.20 19.05 17.01
N ALA A 951 -52.14 18.25 17.15
CA ALA A 951 -50.82 18.74 17.56
C ALA A 951 -50.17 19.62 16.48
N GLU A 952 -50.33 19.26 15.20
CA GLU A 952 -49.86 20.01 14.03
C GLU A 952 -50.48 21.41 13.92
N GLU A 953 -51.69 21.61 14.48
CA GLU A 953 -52.33 22.94 14.54
C GLU A 953 -51.66 23.91 15.53
N LEU A 954 -50.79 23.42 16.44
CA LEU A 954 -50.00 24.26 17.34
C LEU A 954 -48.60 24.55 16.78
N ARG A 955 -47.95 23.53 16.22
CA ARG A 955 -46.64 23.64 15.56
C ARG A 955 -46.37 22.44 14.64
N GLU A 956 -45.46 22.59 13.68
CA GLU A 956 -45.06 21.50 12.77
C GLU A 956 -44.19 20.45 13.46
N ARG A 957 -43.28 20.85 14.36
CA ARG A 957 -42.40 19.91 15.07
C ARG A 957 -43.07 19.31 16.30
N ILE A 958 -43.50 18.07 16.15
CA ILE A 958 -44.23 17.31 17.17
C ILE A 958 -43.57 15.96 17.42
N GLN A 959 -43.81 15.39 18.59
CA GLN A 959 -43.20 14.15 19.07
C GLN A 959 -44.26 13.09 19.37
N ASN A 960 -44.02 11.86 18.95
CA ASN A 960 -44.89 10.74 19.31
C ASN A 960 -44.64 10.35 20.79
N ALA A 961 -45.72 10.13 21.54
CA ALA A 961 -45.67 9.76 22.97
C ALA A 961 -45.01 8.39 23.26
N ASN A 962 -44.82 7.53 22.26
CA ASN A 962 -44.28 6.19 22.46
C ASN A 962 -42.78 6.23 22.82
N GLY A 963 -42.42 5.84 24.05
CA GLY A 963 -41.03 5.80 24.53
C GLY A 963 -40.43 7.16 24.91
N PHE A 964 -41.23 8.23 24.88
CA PHE A 964 -40.76 9.59 25.19
C PHE A 964 -40.67 9.84 26.70
N THR A 965 -39.58 10.46 27.15
CA THR A 965 -39.35 10.86 28.55
C THR A 965 -39.25 12.39 28.64
N ILE A 966 -39.83 12.99 29.69
CA ILE A 966 -39.80 14.45 29.87
C ILE A 966 -38.40 14.89 30.29
N THR A 967 -37.83 15.81 29.51
CA THR A 967 -36.57 16.50 29.84
C THR A 967 -36.70 18.02 29.71
N GLY A 968 -37.93 18.54 29.55
CA GLY A 968 -38.23 19.92 29.17
C GLY A 968 -39.72 20.28 29.31
N ASN A 969 -40.09 21.53 29.01
CA ASN A 969 -41.50 21.94 28.91
C ASN A 969 -42.22 21.06 27.88
N ALA A 970 -43.52 20.80 28.07
CA ALA A 970 -44.28 19.95 27.16
C ALA A 970 -45.73 20.41 26.96
N VAL A 971 -46.30 20.08 25.79
CA VAL A 971 -47.73 20.21 25.51
C VAL A 971 -48.27 18.85 25.10
N ILE A 972 -49.14 18.28 25.92
CA ILE A 972 -49.79 17.00 25.64
C ILE A 972 -51.10 17.26 24.89
N VAL A 973 -51.24 16.67 23.72
CA VAL A 973 -52.47 16.72 22.92
C VAL A 973 -53.08 15.31 22.84
N GLY A 974 -54.36 15.20 23.23
CA GLY A 974 -55.11 13.94 23.17
C GLY A 974 -55.23 13.17 24.49
N GLY A 975 -56.29 12.36 24.61
CA GLY A 975 -56.67 11.69 25.87
C GLY A 975 -55.80 10.48 26.23
N PRO A 976 -55.87 9.99 27.50
CA PRO A 976 -54.99 8.94 28.02
C PRO A 976 -55.26 7.54 27.44
N LEU A 977 -56.35 7.36 26.69
CA LEU A 977 -56.64 6.11 25.99
C LEU A 977 -55.69 5.90 24.80
N ALA A 978 -55.32 6.98 24.12
CA ALA A 978 -54.48 6.97 22.93
C ALA A 978 -53.06 7.48 23.20
N ASN A 979 -52.92 8.49 24.05
CA ASN A 979 -51.64 9.07 24.41
C ASN A 979 -51.09 8.36 25.67
N LEU A 980 -50.12 7.46 25.46
CA LEU A 980 -49.52 6.62 26.52
C LEU A 980 -48.89 7.47 27.63
N PHE A 981 -48.34 8.62 27.24
CA PHE A 981 -47.73 9.59 28.13
C PHE A 981 -48.79 10.36 28.92
N ALA A 982 -49.87 10.80 28.26
CA ALA A 982 -51.02 11.39 28.95
C ALA A 982 -51.58 10.45 30.02
N ARG A 983 -51.61 9.14 29.76
CA ARG A 983 -52.07 8.11 30.72
C ARG A 983 -51.25 8.05 32.01
N GLU A 984 -49.95 8.30 31.92
CA GLU A 984 -49.04 8.28 33.07
C GLU A 984 -49.29 9.45 34.02
N TYR A 985 -49.60 10.62 33.47
CA TYR A 985 -49.77 11.86 34.24
C TYR A 985 -51.24 12.25 34.48
N ASN A 986 -52.22 11.61 33.84
CA ASN A 986 -53.64 11.99 33.86
C ASN A 986 -54.22 12.19 35.27
N GLU A 987 -53.84 11.33 36.21
CA GLU A 987 -54.32 11.37 37.61
C GLU A 987 -53.65 12.48 38.45
N GLN A 988 -52.57 13.09 37.94
CA GLN A 988 -51.82 14.16 38.62
C GLN A 988 -52.33 15.55 38.26
N PHE A 989 -53.13 15.66 37.20
CA PHE A 989 -53.78 16.88 36.79
C PHE A 989 -55.07 17.15 37.59
N GLY A 990 -55.49 18.41 37.64
CA GLY A 990 -56.65 18.83 38.45
C GLY A 990 -57.97 18.19 38.03
N ILE A 991 -58.15 17.88 36.74
CA ILE A 991 -59.31 17.14 36.21
C ILE A 991 -58.79 15.96 35.39
N PRO A 992 -58.87 14.72 35.90
CA PRO A 992 -58.53 13.53 35.13
C PRO A 992 -59.47 13.34 33.93
N ILE A 993 -58.90 13.10 32.76
CA ILE A 993 -59.66 12.96 31.51
C ILE A 993 -59.92 11.48 31.22
N SER A 994 -61.11 11.15 30.73
CA SER A 994 -61.51 9.82 30.28
C SER A 994 -62.57 9.94 29.19
N ASN A 995 -63.00 8.83 28.59
CA ASN A 995 -64.06 8.87 27.57
C ASN A 995 -65.41 9.39 28.11
N ASP A 996 -65.61 9.44 29.43
CA ASP A 996 -66.85 9.89 30.07
C ASP A 996 -66.71 11.24 30.81
N ASN A 997 -65.48 11.70 31.07
CA ASN A 997 -65.18 12.92 31.85
C ASN A 997 -64.12 13.75 31.11
N PRO A 998 -64.34 15.05 30.78
CA PRO A 998 -65.34 15.99 31.30
C PRO A 998 -66.80 15.88 30.78
N GLY A 999 -67.09 14.96 29.87
CA GLY A 999 -68.40 14.74 29.25
C GLY A 999 -68.39 14.91 27.72
N GLU A 1000 -69.52 14.58 27.07
CA GLU A 1000 -69.68 14.66 25.60
C GLU A 1000 -69.42 16.08 25.07
N ASN A 1001 -68.64 16.17 23.99
CA ASN A 1001 -68.16 17.39 23.34
C ASN A 1001 -67.35 18.34 24.23
N LYS A 1002 -66.86 17.87 25.39
CA LYS A 1002 -66.11 18.70 26.33
C LYS A 1002 -64.63 18.30 26.39
N GLY A 1003 -63.78 19.33 26.44
CA GLY A 1003 -62.35 19.24 26.68
C GLY A 1003 -61.89 20.06 27.87
N VAL A 1004 -60.66 19.83 28.29
CA VAL A 1004 -60.00 20.53 29.39
C VAL A 1004 -58.64 21.02 28.92
N ILE A 1005 -58.31 22.26 29.30
CA ILE A 1005 -56.96 22.82 29.25
C ILE A 1005 -56.49 22.94 30.68
N GLN A 1006 -55.36 22.32 31.02
CA GLN A 1006 -54.83 22.38 32.37
C GLN A 1006 -53.31 22.30 32.36
N VAL A 1007 -52.68 22.89 33.37
CA VAL A 1007 -51.23 23.02 33.45
C VAL A 1007 -50.74 22.34 34.72
N LEU A 1008 -49.70 21.53 34.59
CA LEU A 1008 -48.96 20.91 35.68
C LEU A 1008 -47.51 21.39 35.61
N LYS A 1009 -46.97 21.84 36.74
CA LYS A 1009 -45.53 22.13 36.86
C LYS A 1009 -44.86 20.92 37.50
N VAL A 1010 -43.91 20.33 36.78
CA VAL A 1010 -43.17 19.15 37.21
C VAL A 1010 -41.74 19.58 37.53
N GLN A 1011 -41.22 19.11 38.66
CA GLN A 1011 -39.83 19.29 39.04
C GLN A 1011 -39.09 17.96 38.85
N ASP A 1012 -38.12 17.96 37.94
CA ASP A 1012 -37.18 16.86 37.79
C ASP A 1012 -35.96 17.10 38.68
N ASN A 1013 -35.79 16.19 39.63
CA ASN A 1013 -34.76 16.23 40.66
C ASN A 1013 -33.77 15.06 40.51
N THR A 1014 -33.75 14.39 39.36
CA THR A 1014 -32.96 13.16 39.14
C THR A 1014 -31.49 13.42 38.77
N GLY A 1015 -31.13 14.66 38.42
CA GLY A 1015 -29.76 15.10 38.10
C GLY A 1015 -29.10 15.97 39.19
N LYS A 1016 -27.85 16.40 38.95
CA LYS A 1016 -27.11 17.37 39.83
C LYS A 1016 -27.71 18.79 39.83
N ILE A 1017 -28.61 19.08 38.89
CA ILE A 1017 -29.32 20.36 38.74
C ILE A 1017 -30.82 20.06 38.83
N VAL A 1018 -31.56 20.83 39.64
CA VAL A 1018 -33.03 20.77 39.70
C VAL A 1018 -33.58 21.47 38.47
N GLN A 1019 -34.35 20.76 37.65
CA GLN A 1019 -34.99 21.33 36.46
C GLN A 1019 -36.51 21.40 36.70
N SER A 1020 -37.13 22.54 36.37
CA SER A 1020 -38.58 22.73 36.49
C SER A 1020 -39.17 22.87 35.09
N TYR A 1021 -40.10 21.98 34.75
CA TYR A 1021 -40.79 21.99 33.47
C TYR A 1021 -42.28 22.28 33.66
N THR A 1022 -42.87 22.99 32.71
CA THR A 1022 -44.30 23.25 32.63
C THR A 1022 -44.91 22.36 31.57
N ILE A 1023 -45.94 21.60 31.96
CA ILE A 1023 -46.69 20.69 31.08
C ILE A 1023 -48.11 21.25 30.90
N ALA A 1024 -48.46 21.65 29.70
CA ALA A 1024 -49.84 21.93 29.33
C ALA A 1024 -50.52 20.65 28.82
N TYR A 1025 -51.74 20.38 29.26
CA TYR A 1025 -52.52 19.23 28.84
C TYR A 1025 -53.84 19.66 28.21
N ILE A 1026 -54.01 19.30 26.94
CA ILE A 1026 -55.14 19.68 26.08
C ILE A 1026 -55.80 18.39 25.57
N ALA A 1027 -56.95 18.02 26.15
CA ALA A 1027 -57.70 16.84 25.72
C ALA A 1027 -59.17 16.89 26.13
N GLY A 1028 -60.02 16.10 25.47
CA GLY A 1028 -61.41 15.92 25.86
C GLY A 1028 -61.87 14.47 25.89
N SER A 1029 -63.12 14.26 26.29
CA SER A 1029 -63.73 12.92 26.39
C SER A 1029 -63.98 12.28 25.02
N ASP A 1030 -64.06 13.13 23.99
CA ASP A 1030 -64.19 12.76 22.59
C ASP A 1030 -63.40 13.75 21.72
N ARG A 1031 -63.40 13.49 20.40
CA ARG A 1031 -62.66 14.30 19.42
C ARG A 1031 -63.11 15.75 19.37
N LEU A 1032 -64.41 16.01 19.52
CA LEU A 1032 -64.96 17.37 19.52
C LEU A 1032 -64.57 18.11 20.80
N GLY A 1033 -64.50 17.41 21.93
CA GLY A 1033 -63.95 17.92 23.17
C GLY A 1033 -62.47 18.32 23.04
N THR A 1034 -61.63 17.47 22.46
CA THR A 1034 -60.22 17.81 22.21
C THR A 1034 -60.08 19.01 21.27
N GLN A 1035 -60.85 19.07 20.18
CA GLN A 1035 -60.88 20.26 19.30
C GLN A 1035 -61.29 21.52 20.09
N ALA A 1036 -62.30 21.43 20.95
CA ALA A 1036 -62.77 22.58 21.73
C ALA A 1036 -61.68 23.14 22.65
N ALA A 1037 -60.94 22.27 23.33
CA ALA A 1037 -59.82 22.68 24.18
C ALA A 1037 -58.66 23.26 23.35
N LEU A 1038 -58.34 22.66 22.21
CA LEU A 1038 -57.28 23.12 21.31
C LEU A 1038 -57.56 24.52 20.74
N GLU A 1039 -58.73 24.72 20.16
CA GLU A 1039 -59.10 26.01 19.55
C GLU A 1039 -59.18 27.13 20.59
N TYR A 1040 -59.66 26.81 21.80
CA TYR A 1040 -59.67 27.79 22.87
C TYR A 1040 -58.27 28.08 23.41
N PHE A 1041 -57.37 27.08 23.45
CA PHE A 1041 -55.98 27.26 23.86
C PHE A 1041 -55.24 28.28 22.99
N LYS A 1042 -55.46 28.26 21.67
CA LYS A 1042 -54.87 29.25 20.73
C LYS A 1042 -55.28 30.69 21.05
N THR A 1043 -56.43 30.89 21.70
CA THR A 1043 -56.97 32.22 22.06
C THR A 1043 -56.54 32.74 23.43
N LEU A 1044 -55.74 31.97 24.19
CA LEU A 1044 -55.32 32.38 25.53
C LEU A 1044 -54.26 33.48 25.47
N ASP A 1045 -54.39 34.47 26.35
CA ASP A 1045 -53.34 35.47 26.56
C ASP A 1045 -52.17 34.92 27.40
N GLU A 1046 -52.45 34.01 28.33
CA GLU A 1046 -51.48 33.38 29.24
C GLU A 1046 -51.91 31.94 29.63
N LEU A 1047 -50.96 31.14 30.14
CA LEU A 1047 -51.27 29.79 30.61
C LEU A 1047 -52.19 29.83 31.84
N PRO A 1048 -53.20 28.95 31.92
CA PRO A 1048 -54.20 29.04 32.97
C PRO A 1048 -53.66 28.55 34.33
N ASN A 1049 -54.01 29.27 35.40
CA ASN A 1049 -53.63 28.92 36.78
C ASN A 1049 -54.43 27.73 37.36
N GLY A 1050 -55.47 27.27 36.65
CA GLY A 1050 -56.29 26.12 37.00
C GLY A 1050 -56.99 25.53 35.76
N PRO A 1051 -57.63 24.35 35.86
CA PRO A 1051 -58.26 23.73 34.70
C PRO A 1051 -59.38 24.59 34.10
N ILE A 1052 -59.40 24.73 32.77
CA ILE A 1052 -60.47 25.37 32.00
C ILE A 1052 -61.22 24.29 31.24
N MET A 1053 -62.53 24.18 31.43
CA MET A 1053 -63.37 23.24 30.70
C MET A 1053 -64.08 23.94 29.54
N VAL A 1054 -63.99 23.36 28.34
CA VAL A 1054 -64.47 23.95 27.10
C VAL A 1054 -65.38 22.96 26.38
N GLU A 1055 -66.54 23.41 25.90
CA GLU A 1055 -67.50 22.61 25.14
C GLU A 1055 -67.50 23.04 23.67
N TRP A 1056 -67.53 22.07 22.74
CA TRP A 1056 -67.73 22.33 21.32
C TRP A 1056 -69.20 22.63 21.03
N THR A 1057 -69.48 23.80 20.45
CA THR A 1057 -70.84 24.19 20.03
C THR A 1057 -70.90 24.44 18.53
N ALA A 1058 -72.11 24.58 17.98
CA ALA A 1058 -72.30 24.94 16.57
C ALA A 1058 -71.66 26.29 16.17
N ASN A 1059 -71.24 27.12 17.13
CA ASN A 1059 -70.59 28.41 16.92
C ASN A 1059 -69.11 28.42 17.34
N GLY A 1060 -68.49 27.25 17.57
CA GLY A 1060 -67.10 27.13 18.03
C GLY A 1060 -66.96 26.79 19.52
N PRO A 1061 -65.73 26.84 20.07
CA PRO A 1061 -65.44 26.48 21.46
C PRO A 1061 -66.04 27.50 22.44
N LYS A 1062 -66.62 27.00 23.54
CA LYS A 1062 -67.20 27.83 24.59
C LYS A 1062 -66.77 27.33 25.98
N VAL A 1063 -66.21 28.20 26.80
CA VAL A 1063 -65.90 27.88 28.21
C VAL A 1063 -67.19 27.57 28.96
N VAL A 1064 -67.19 26.45 29.69
CA VAL A 1064 -68.34 25.96 30.45
C VAL A 1064 -68.07 25.85 31.94
N GLU A 1065 -66.82 25.74 32.37
CA GLU A 1065 -66.41 25.79 33.78
C GLU A 1065 -64.95 26.24 33.93
#